data_AF-A0A7W1RTC6-F1
#
_entry.id   AF-A0A7W1RTC6-F1
#
_cell.length_a   1.000
_cell.length_b   1.000
_cell.length_c   1.000
_cell.angle_alpha   90.00
_cell.angle_beta   90.00
_cell.angle_gamma   90.00
#
_symmetry.space_group_name_H-M   'P 1'
#
loop_
_entity.id
_entity.type
_entity.pdbx_description
1 polymer ?
#
loop_
_entity_poly.entity_id
_entity_poly.type
_entity_poly.pdbx_seq_one_letter_code
_entity_poly.pdbx_strand_id
1 'polypeptide(L)'
;MIDPAAVRSGRVRGRYFRENFAQGGLDLVQIVPELVTNADAAIAAAGRRRGRIELGFLPADRAFKARWRRELRALGAPALSAWRWEVRCTDDGEGLGAAEVDERLGALGVEPHRGGQRGLFGRGLRDVWLAQGAGRLESIKEGRAVETWFFPAPGDDPYAYAHVREGVATARDRAALGIPAGGSRITVPLEAERLPPAAHLRSLVSQLVQLRPVLEDQARELWLELPGELPAAVAFPAPEPCPETPLLFDEEVQVRSGVNARVVVRRSAEPLTVGRMRATRRNGLVVRSGRAAHEATLASFEGRLGARHLYGEVRCEAIDELQREALDSPRPQVVVRVDRSGLNDHHPFVRDLYAVIDRVLEPIVAREERRASAHLLTPGREIAARDREGLRALNDALKSAFEAPGTSGFEPGGAPAERAPLNGNAPQSPPTVAAPDGADEREPREPAALALRFKGSPIRLHPGETRGTSLIFDPERIEPGTAVALAADRGLWAKLRGDVAPPAGRGGWARVRVEVRARVSVEPGERLSVLATAGEHEAELEVLVVRHMATGWVREIARKDEDAAVEAEFDPETGIVTVYEGRPEFRALERAARRAGLTRRRVREYLPHRMLEVEVAANAVYGWAAREIVARRALEGWVGAPRDYAETIRHEAQELRHRVHERLLRAFLDPGVFQGRVRVLEEGAGAAVRSGEDGQASLPL
;
A
#
# COMPACT_ATOMS: atom_id res chain seq x y z
N MET A 1 -7.76 9.97 -47.14
CA MET A 1 -7.97 10.29 -45.71
C MET A 1 -9.13 9.46 -45.20
N ILE A 2 -9.42 9.46 -43.90
CA ILE A 2 -10.74 9.04 -43.41
C ILE A 2 -11.77 10.05 -43.98
N ASP A 3 -12.82 9.55 -44.61
CA ASP A 3 -13.95 10.37 -45.05
C ASP A 3 -14.75 10.80 -43.81
N PRO A 4 -14.96 12.10 -43.55
CA PRO A 4 -15.83 12.57 -42.47
C PRO A 4 -17.23 11.95 -42.51
N ALA A 5 -17.78 11.65 -43.69
CA ALA A 5 -19.08 11.00 -43.84
C ALA A 5 -19.10 9.52 -43.42
N ALA A 6 -17.93 8.88 -43.30
CA ALA A 6 -17.76 7.51 -42.81
C ALA A 6 -17.48 7.44 -41.29
N VAL A 7 -17.38 8.58 -40.60
CA VAL A 7 -17.25 8.65 -39.14
C VAL A 7 -18.61 8.43 -38.49
N ARG A 8 -18.68 7.52 -37.52
CA ARG A 8 -19.91 7.20 -36.79
C ARG A 8 -19.77 7.60 -35.32
N SER A 9 -20.74 8.34 -34.80
CA SER A 9 -20.84 8.65 -33.37
C SER A 9 -21.44 7.48 -32.59
N GLY A 10 -20.92 7.24 -31.38
CA GLY A 10 -21.48 6.26 -30.45
C GLY A 10 -22.49 6.88 -29.48
N ARG A 11 -23.70 6.30 -29.41
CA ARG A 11 -24.77 6.81 -28.53
C ARG A 11 -24.60 6.28 -27.10
N VAL A 12 -24.65 7.17 -26.11
CA VAL A 12 -24.58 6.82 -24.68
C VAL A 12 -25.85 7.28 -23.95
N ARG A 13 -26.44 6.41 -23.13
CA ARG A 13 -27.56 6.78 -22.22
C ARG A 13 -27.02 7.74 -21.13
N GLY A 14 -27.51 8.98 -21.06
CA GLY A 14 -26.94 10.07 -20.23
C GLY A 14 -26.90 9.89 -18.69
N ARG A 15 -27.35 8.74 -18.17
CA ARG A 15 -27.07 8.30 -16.79
C ARG A 15 -25.74 7.55 -16.70
N TYR A 16 -25.45 6.68 -17.68
CA TYR A 16 -24.19 5.95 -17.80
C TYR A 16 -22.98 6.88 -17.86
N PHE A 17 -23.09 8.01 -18.56
CA PHE A 17 -22.00 8.97 -18.66
C PHE A 17 -21.62 9.55 -17.28
N ARG A 18 -22.61 9.97 -16.47
CA ARG A 18 -22.37 10.60 -15.17
C ARG A 18 -21.89 9.65 -14.07
N GLU A 19 -22.32 8.38 -14.10
CA GLU A 19 -21.97 7.41 -13.05
C GLU A 19 -20.59 6.75 -13.27
N ASN A 20 -20.05 6.75 -14.49
CA ASN A 20 -18.82 6.02 -14.85
C ASN A 20 -17.63 6.90 -15.28
N PHE A 21 -17.86 8.04 -15.97
CA PHE A 21 -16.75 8.83 -16.58
C PHE A 21 -16.01 9.76 -15.61
N ALA A 22 -16.41 9.80 -14.32
CA ALA A 22 -15.67 10.51 -13.29
C ALA A 22 -14.37 9.79 -12.84
N GLN A 23 -14.13 8.57 -13.34
CA GLN A 23 -12.94 7.76 -13.02
C GLN A 23 -11.79 8.09 -14.01
N GLY A 24 -10.98 9.09 -13.67
CA GLY A 24 -9.74 9.37 -14.40
C GLY A 24 -8.67 8.31 -14.17
N GLY A 25 -7.96 7.92 -15.24
CA GLY A 25 -6.77 7.07 -15.18
C GLY A 25 -7.04 5.57 -15.01
N LEU A 26 -7.41 4.88 -16.10
CA LEU A 26 -7.39 3.41 -16.13
C LEU A 26 -5.94 2.90 -16.19
N ASP A 27 -5.59 1.96 -15.32
CA ASP A 27 -4.25 1.39 -15.22
C ASP A 27 -4.09 0.03 -15.94
N LEU A 28 -2.90 -0.57 -15.86
CA LEU A 28 -2.64 -1.88 -16.47
C LEU A 28 -3.38 -3.04 -15.78
N VAL A 29 -3.77 -2.89 -14.51
CA VAL A 29 -4.57 -3.87 -13.76
C VAL A 29 -6.01 -3.89 -14.28
N GLN A 30 -6.50 -2.79 -14.84
CA GLN A 30 -7.81 -2.73 -15.50
C GLN A 30 -7.72 -3.04 -17.01
N ILE A 31 -6.74 -2.50 -17.74
CA ILE A 31 -6.62 -2.69 -19.20
C ILE A 31 -6.39 -4.16 -19.57
N VAL A 32 -5.48 -4.87 -18.88
CA VAL A 32 -5.08 -6.22 -19.27
C VAL A 32 -6.23 -7.25 -19.15
N PRO A 33 -7.01 -7.31 -18.06
CA PRO A 33 -8.19 -8.18 -17.97
C PRO A 33 -9.21 -7.96 -19.08
N GLU A 34 -9.49 -6.72 -19.45
CA GLU A 34 -10.48 -6.44 -20.50
C GLU A 34 -10.04 -6.97 -21.86
N LEU A 35 -8.75 -6.88 -22.19
CA LEU A 35 -8.23 -7.42 -23.45
C LEU A 35 -8.25 -8.96 -23.47
N VAL A 36 -7.65 -9.59 -22.46
CA VAL A 36 -7.46 -11.05 -22.44
C VAL A 36 -8.79 -11.79 -22.23
N THR A 37 -9.72 -11.26 -21.43
CA THR A 37 -11.02 -11.92 -21.24
C THR A 37 -11.99 -11.71 -22.42
N ASN A 38 -11.82 -10.64 -23.22
CA ASN A 38 -12.48 -10.53 -24.52
C ASN A 38 -11.95 -11.57 -25.52
N ALA A 39 -10.63 -11.75 -25.59
CA ALA A 39 -9.99 -12.77 -26.42
C ALA A 39 -10.45 -14.19 -26.05
N ASP A 40 -10.48 -14.55 -24.76
CA ASP A 40 -10.99 -15.83 -24.28
C ASP A 40 -12.47 -16.06 -24.67
N ALA A 41 -13.31 -15.03 -24.54
CA ALA A 41 -14.72 -15.09 -24.94
C ALA A 41 -14.87 -15.27 -26.47
N ALA A 42 -14.04 -14.63 -27.29
CA ALA A 42 -14.06 -14.80 -28.75
C ALA A 42 -13.62 -16.21 -29.17
N ILE A 43 -12.64 -16.81 -28.49
CA ILE A 43 -12.20 -18.20 -28.68
C ILE A 43 -13.30 -19.18 -28.26
N ALA A 44 -13.96 -18.93 -27.12
CA ALA A 44 -15.08 -19.74 -26.67
C ALA A 44 -16.28 -19.67 -27.63
N ALA A 45 -16.62 -18.48 -28.13
CA ALA A 45 -17.69 -18.28 -29.11
C ALA A 45 -17.42 -18.99 -30.44
N ALA A 46 -16.16 -19.13 -30.84
CA ALA A 46 -15.75 -19.91 -32.01
C ALA A 46 -15.83 -21.45 -31.81
N GLY A 47 -16.23 -21.93 -30.62
CA GLY A 47 -16.32 -23.36 -30.30
C GLY A 47 -14.97 -24.09 -30.29
N ARG A 48 -13.84 -23.36 -30.24
CA ARG A 48 -12.52 -23.98 -30.36
C ARG A 48 -12.12 -24.75 -29.10
N ARG A 49 -11.68 -26.00 -29.28
CA ARG A 49 -11.14 -26.88 -28.22
C ARG A 49 -9.80 -26.40 -27.65
N ARG A 50 -9.06 -25.57 -28.38
CA ARG A 50 -7.85 -24.86 -27.93
C ARG A 50 -7.84 -23.48 -28.57
N GLY A 51 -7.29 -22.49 -27.88
CA GLY A 51 -7.03 -21.18 -28.49
C GLY A 51 -5.85 -20.47 -27.85
N ARG A 52 -5.31 -19.52 -28.60
CA ARG A 52 -4.07 -18.78 -28.32
C ARG A 52 -4.40 -17.31 -28.20
N ILE A 53 -3.90 -16.70 -27.13
CA ILE A 53 -3.99 -15.28 -26.87
C ILE A 53 -2.56 -14.74 -26.79
N GLU A 54 -2.25 -13.72 -27.58
CA GLU A 54 -0.95 -13.05 -27.57
C GLU A 54 -1.12 -11.63 -27.02
N LEU A 55 -0.59 -11.38 -25.82
CA LEU A 55 -0.57 -10.07 -25.17
C LEU A 55 0.84 -9.47 -25.32
N GLY A 56 0.97 -8.36 -26.02
CA GLY A 56 2.23 -7.66 -26.24
C GLY A 56 2.25 -6.27 -25.64
N PHE A 57 3.32 -5.94 -24.93
CA PHE A 57 3.66 -4.57 -24.51
C PHE A 57 4.73 -4.03 -25.45
N LEU A 58 4.33 -3.21 -26.42
CA LEU A 58 5.15 -2.90 -27.59
C LEU A 58 5.45 -1.40 -27.71
N PRO A 59 6.60 -1.01 -28.30
CA PRO A 59 6.80 0.36 -28.77
C PRO A 59 5.77 0.73 -29.83
N ALA A 60 5.32 1.98 -29.83
CA ALA A 60 4.34 2.50 -30.79
C ALA A 60 4.74 2.23 -32.26
N ASP A 61 3.85 1.56 -33.01
CA ASP A 61 3.97 1.42 -34.46
C ASP A 61 4.05 2.82 -35.10
N ARG A 62 5.22 3.13 -35.69
CA ARG A 62 5.51 4.42 -36.30
C ARG A 62 4.60 4.75 -37.48
N ALA A 63 4.22 3.75 -38.28
CA ALA A 63 3.36 3.92 -39.44
C ALA A 63 1.91 4.15 -39.01
N PHE A 64 1.40 3.35 -38.07
CA PHE A 64 0.08 3.58 -37.47
C PHE A 64 0.01 4.96 -36.79
N LYS A 65 0.95 5.29 -35.90
CA LYS A 65 1.01 6.58 -35.19
C LYS A 65 1.15 7.79 -36.12
N ALA A 66 1.78 7.64 -37.29
CA ALA A 66 1.87 8.69 -38.30
C ALA A 66 0.55 8.85 -39.08
N ARG A 67 -0.08 7.73 -39.49
CA ARG A 67 -1.39 7.72 -40.16
C ARG A 67 -2.45 8.33 -39.22
N TRP A 68 -2.56 7.81 -38.00
CA TRP A 68 -3.46 8.29 -36.92
C TRP A 68 -3.40 9.80 -36.73
N ARG A 69 -2.19 10.35 -36.46
CA ARG A 69 -1.99 11.79 -36.29
C ARG A 69 -2.37 12.63 -37.51
N ARG A 70 -2.31 12.09 -38.73
CA ARG A 70 -2.74 12.81 -39.93
C ARG A 70 -4.26 12.81 -40.04
N GLU A 71 -4.88 11.64 -39.94
CA GLU A 71 -6.33 11.52 -40.13
C GLU A 71 -7.10 12.23 -39.01
N LEU A 72 -6.73 12.06 -37.73
CA LEU A 72 -7.49 12.66 -36.63
C LEU A 72 -7.30 14.19 -36.52
N ARG A 73 -6.16 14.73 -36.98
CA ARG A 73 -6.02 16.19 -37.16
C ARG A 73 -6.90 16.73 -38.29
N ALA A 74 -7.10 15.97 -39.37
CA ALA A 74 -8.03 16.36 -40.43
C ALA A 74 -9.50 16.30 -39.98
N LEU A 75 -9.84 15.43 -39.02
CA LEU A 75 -11.16 15.32 -38.40
C LEU A 75 -11.37 16.29 -37.21
N GLY A 76 -10.34 16.98 -36.74
CA GLY A 76 -10.41 17.83 -35.54
C GLY A 76 -10.66 17.08 -34.23
N ALA A 77 -10.46 15.76 -34.20
CA ALA A 77 -10.80 14.91 -33.04
C ALA A 77 -9.81 15.12 -31.88
N PRO A 78 -10.29 15.28 -30.61
CA PRO A 78 -9.45 15.49 -29.42
C PRO A 78 -8.85 14.17 -28.90
N ALA A 79 -8.27 13.39 -29.79
CA ALA A 79 -7.73 12.06 -29.52
C ALA A 79 -6.26 12.08 -29.11
N LEU A 80 -5.78 11.01 -28.46
CA LEU A 80 -4.38 10.87 -28.07
C LEU A 80 -3.48 10.97 -29.30
N SER A 81 -2.71 12.05 -29.40
CA SER A 81 -1.86 12.32 -30.57
C SER A 81 -0.45 11.77 -30.41
N ALA A 82 0.01 11.48 -29.18
CA ALA A 82 1.34 10.98 -28.89
C ALA A 82 1.34 9.93 -27.77
N TRP A 83 1.76 8.71 -28.10
CA TRP A 83 2.07 7.64 -27.15
C TRP A 83 3.45 7.04 -27.41
N ARG A 84 4.09 6.45 -26.41
CA ARG A 84 5.35 5.70 -26.58
C ARG A 84 5.12 4.19 -26.67
N TRP A 85 4.12 3.70 -25.96
CA TRP A 85 3.85 2.28 -25.76
C TRP A 85 2.41 1.95 -26.16
N GLU A 86 2.16 0.71 -26.53
CA GLU A 86 0.84 0.18 -26.84
C GLU A 86 0.71 -1.24 -26.28
N VAL A 87 -0.46 -1.55 -25.73
CA VAL A 87 -0.84 -2.92 -25.37
C VAL A 87 -1.59 -3.50 -26.56
N ARG A 88 -1.11 -4.64 -27.06
CA ARG A 88 -1.70 -5.38 -28.17
C ARG A 88 -2.20 -6.71 -27.64
N CYS A 89 -3.43 -7.10 -27.97
CA CYS A 89 -3.97 -8.42 -27.68
C CYS A 89 -4.47 -9.04 -28.98
N THR A 90 -3.88 -10.15 -29.40
CA THR A 90 -4.29 -10.92 -30.59
C THR A 90 -4.91 -12.25 -30.15
N ASP A 91 -6.02 -12.64 -30.76
CA ASP A 91 -6.73 -13.89 -30.51
C ASP A 91 -6.96 -14.68 -31.82
N ASP A 92 -7.10 -15.99 -31.70
CA ASP A 92 -7.53 -16.88 -32.79
C ASP A 92 -9.03 -17.23 -32.69
N GLY A 93 -9.88 -16.32 -32.20
CA GLY A 93 -11.31 -16.55 -31.99
C GLY A 93 -12.20 -16.46 -33.23
N GLU A 94 -13.47 -16.06 -33.04
CA GLU A 94 -14.46 -15.97 -34.14
C GLU A 94 -14.15 -14.83 -35.13
N GLY A 95 -13.44 -13.79 -34.69
CA GLY A 95 -13.30 -12.54 -35.42
C GLY A 95 -14.61 -11.73 -35.48
N LEU A 96 -14.53 -10.56 -36.10
CA LEU A 96 -15.61 -9.57 -36.20
C LEU A 96 -15.72 -9.03 -37.63
N GLY A 97 -16.94 -8.99 -38.16
CA GLY A 97 -17.28 -8.23 -39.37
C GLY A 97 -17.60 -6.75 -39.06
N ALA A 98 -17.60 -5.90 -40.08
CA ALA A 98 -17.93 -4.47 -39.95
C ALA A 98 -19.29 -4.23 -39.27
N ALA A 99 -20.34 -4.95 -39.70
CA ALA A 99 -21.68 -4.86 -39.09
C ALA A 99 -21.71 -5.27 -37.60
N GLU A 100 -20.92 -6.27 -37.20
CA GLU A 100 -20.79 -6.65 -35.79
C GLU A 100 -19.98 -5.62 -34.98
N VAL A 101 -19.09 -4.86 -35.62
CA VAL A 101 -18.40 -3.73 -34.99
C VAL A 101 -19.36 -2.53 -34.88
N ASP A 102 -20.24 -2.30 -35.86
CA ASP A 102 -21.27 -1.26 -35.79
C ASP A 102 -22.30 -1.54 -34.68
N GLU A 103 -22.81 -2.76 -34.58
CA GLU A 103 -23.61 -3.20 -33.42
C GLU A 103 -22.75 -3.12 -32.13
N ARG A 104 -21.54 -3.66 -32.22
CA ARG A 104 -20.47 -3.72 -31.21
C ARG A 104 -20.12 -2.37 -30.55
N LEU A 105 -20.22 -1.25 -31.28
CA LEU A 105 -19.76 0.09 -30.87
C LEU A 105 -20.80 1.21 -31.01
N GLY A 106 -21.85 1.07 -31.82
CA GLY A 106 -22.79 2.15 -32.16
C GLY A 106 -23.73 2.58 -31.04
N ALA A 107 -24.10 1.67 -30.13
CA ALA A 107 -24.94 1.96 -28.98
C ALA A 107 -24.31 1.45 -27.68
N LEU A 108 -24.41 2.23 -26.60
CA LEU A 108 -23.81 1.95 -25.30
C LEU A 108 -24.89 1.82 -24.23
N GLY A 109 -24.86 0.71 -23.47
CA GLY A 109 -25.92 0.33 -22.53
C GLY A 109 -27.15 -0.32 -23.20
N VAL A 110 -26.92 -1.15 -24.22
CA VAL A 110 -27.92 -2.00 -24.89
C VAL A 110 -27.48 -3.46 -24.78
N GLU A 111 -28.43 -4.39 -24.65
CA GLU A 111 -28.17 -5.82 -24.52
C GLU A 111 -27.57 -6.41 -25.82
N PRO A 112 -26.54 -7.29 -25.75
CA PRO A 112 -26.07 -8.04 -26.92
C PRO A 112 -27.02 -9.18 -27.28
N HIS A 113 -27.33 -9.38 -28.56
CA HIS A 113 -28.27 -10.40 -29.05
C HIS A 113 -27.89 -11.89 -28.81
N ARG A 114 -26.75 -12.19 -28.15
CA ARG A 114 -26.28 -13.56 -27.90
C ARG A 114 -26.02 -13.82 -26.42
N GLY A 115 -26.93 -14.57 -25.79
CA GLY A 115 -26.72 -15.11 -24.45
C GLY A 115 -25.48 -16.02 -24.36
N GLY A 116 -24.81 -16.01 -23.21
CA GLY A 116 -23.57 -16.77 -22.97
C GLY A 116 -22.28 -16.06 -23.37
N GLN A 117 -22.34 -15.00 -24.18
CA GLN A 117 -21.28 -13.99 -24.19
C GLN A 117 -21.45 -13.10 -22.96
N ARG A 118 -20.36 -12.80 -22.23
CA ARG A 118 -20.35 -11.66 -21.30
C ARG A 118 -20.85 -10.43 -22.07
N GLY A 119 -21.52 -9.49 -21.39
CA GLY A 119 -21.84 -8.15 -21.92
C GLY A 119 -20.58 -7.26 -22.10
N LEU A 120 -19.56 -7.79 -22.79
CA LEU A 120 -18.16 -7.37 -22.72
C LEU A 120 -17.76 -6.32 -23.76
N PHE A 121 -18.62 -6.07 -24.76
CA PHE A 121 -18.53 -4.90 -25.62
C PHE A 121 -19.37 -3.71 -25.14
N GLY A 122 -20.12 -3.85 -24.04
CA GLY A 122 -20.99 -2.78 -23.53
C GLY A 122 -20.32 -1.74 -22.63
N ARG A 123 -19.14 -2.05 -22.07
CA ARG A 123 -18.41 -1.21 -21.10
C ARG A 123 -16.88 -1.27 -21.33
N GLY A 124 -16.22 -2.30 -20.77
CA GLY A 124 -14.77 -2.30 -20.49
C GLY A 124 -13.82 -1.92 -21.62
N LEU A 125 -13.88 -2.53 -22.81
CA LEU A 125 -12.96 -2.14 -23.91
C LEU A 125 -13.20 -0.71 -24.40
N ARG A 126 -14.45 -0.23 -24.40
CA ARG A 126 -14.75 1.16 -24.77
C ARG A 126 -14.24 2.11 -23.69
N ASP A 127 -14.46 1.77 -22.41
CA ASP A 127 -13.96 2.54 -21.27
C ASP A 127 -12.41 2.64 -21.32
N VAL A 128 -11.72 1.54 -21.67
CA VAL A 128 -10.26 1.49 -21.93
C VAL A 128 -9.83 2.45 -23.04
N TRP A 129 -10.43 2.36 -24.23
CA TRP A 129 -10.06 3.25 -25.34
C TRP A 129 -10.46 4.71 -25.12
N LEU A 130 -11.52 4.97 -24.36
CA LEU A 130 -11.94 6.31 -23.95
C LEU A 130 -10.95 6.92 -22.96
N ALA A 131 -10.59 6.21 -21.90
CA ALA A 131 -9.63 6.68 -20.91
C ALA A 131 -8.23 6.91 -21.51
N GLN A 132 -7.81 6.09 -22.48
CA GLN A 132 -6.54 6.28 -23.20
C GLN A 132 -6.66 7.24 -24.40
N GLY A 133 -7.87 7.71 -24.74
CA GLY A 133 -8.12 8.61 -25.88
C GLY A 133 -7.81 8.03 -27.28
N ALA A 134 -7.63 6.72 -27.41
CA ALA A 134 -7.32 6.05 -28.67
C ALA A 134 -7.59 4.54 -28.64
N GLY A 135 -8.03 3.99 -29.78
CA GLY A 135 -8.22 2.56 -29.97
C GLY A 135 -8.15 2.10 -31.42
N ARG A 136 -7.67 0.88 -31.64
CA ARG A 136 -7.61 0.21 -32.95
C ARG A 136 -8.01 -1.25 -32.82
N LEU A 137 -8.88 -1.68 -33.73
CA LEU A 137 -9.32 -3.06 -33.90
C LEU A 137 -9.00 -3.50 -35.32
N GLU A 138 -8.27 -4.60 -35.46
CA GLU A 138 -8.07 -5.32 -36.71
C GLU A 138 -8.70 -6.70 -36.55
N SER A 139 -9.47 -7.20 -37.52
CA SER A 139 -10.11 -8.52 -37.37
C SER A 139 -10.32 -9.21 -38.71
N ILE A 140 -10.33 -10.55 -38.69
CA ILE A 140 -10.70 -11.39 -39.83
C ILE A 140 -11.83 -12.32 -39.40
N LYS A 141 -12.94 -12.30 -40.15
CA LYS A 141 -14.08 -13.20 -40.00
C LYS A 141 -14.57 -13.64 -41.37
N GLU A 142 -14.82 -14.95 -41.54
CA GLU A 142 -15.41 -15.52 -42.77
C GLU A 142 -14.73 -15.07 -44.07
N GLY A 143 -13.40 -14.86 -44.03
CA GLY A 143 -12.64 -14.41 -45.19
C GLY A 143 -12.71 -12.91 -45.51
N ARG A 144 -13.42 -12.10 -44.70
CA ARG A 144 -13.37 -10.63 -44.74
C ARG A 144 -12.43 -10.09 -43.66
N ALA A 145 -11.78 -8.98 -43.95
CA ALA A 145 -10.94 -8.23 -43.03
C ALA A 145 -11.57 -6.86 -42.74
N VAL A 146 -11.51 -6.41 -41.49
CA VAL A 146 -11.92 -5.08 -41.06
C VAL A 146 -10.82 -4.42 -40.24
N GLU A 147 -10.60 -3.12 -40.44
CA GLU A 147 -9.81 -2.25 -39.56
C GLU A 147 -10.72 -1.11 -39.08
N THR A 148 -10.94 -1.01 -37.77
CA THR A 148 -11.74 0.05 -37.15
C THR A 148 -10.88 0.84 -36.17
N TRP A 149 -11.00 2.17 -36.23
CA TRP A 149 -10.37 3.10 -35.30
C TRP A 149 -11.43 3.72 -34.41
N PHE A 150 -11.13 3.88 -33.12
CA PHE A 150 -12.01 4.40 -32.08
C PHE A 150 -11.34 5.59 -31.40
N PHE A 151 -12.02 6.72 -31.27
CA PHE A 151 -11.44 7.95 -30.73
C PHE A 151 -12.50 8.85 -30.06
N PRO A 152 -12.13 9.74 -29.12
CA PRO A 152 -13.01 10.81 -28.62
C PRO A 152 -13.59 11.63 -29.78
N ALA A 153 -14.89 11.93 -29.76
CA ALA A 153 -15.52 12.69 -30.85
C ALA A 153 -15.15 14.19 -30.76
N PRO A 154 -15.21 14.94 -31.88
CA PRO A 154 -14.99 16.39 -31.90
C PRO A 154 -16.20 17.23 -31.43
N GLY A 155 -17.32 16.62 -31.01
CA GLY A 155 -18.56 17.31 -30.64
C GLY A 155 -19.18 16.77 -29.34
N ASP A 156 -20.50 16.93 -29.17
CA ASP A 156 -21.21 16.55 -27.94
C ASP A 156 -21.32 15.02 -27.71
N ASP A 157 -21.07 14.21 -28.74
CA ASP A 157 -20.98 12.76 -28.60
C ASP A 157 -19.69 12.36 -27.84
N PRO A 158 -19.74 11.38 -26.91
CA PRO A 158 -18.57 11.04 -26.09
C PRO A 158 -17.46 10.32 -26.87
N TYR A 159 -17.78 9.64 -27.98
CA TYR A 159 -16.80 9.01 -28.86
C TYR A 159 -17.33 8.82 -30.28
N ALA A 160 -16.38 8.67 -31.20
CA ALA A 160 -16.62 8.31 -32.58
C ALA A 160 -15.73 7.14 -33.00
N TYR A 161 -16.10 6.47 -34.08
CA TYR A 161 -15.31 5.40 -34.68
C TYR A 161 -15.49 5.38 -36.20
N ALA A 162 -14.53 4.82 -36.92
CA ALA A 162 -14.56 4.70 -38.37
C ALA A 162 -13.93 3.39 -38.82
N HIS A 163 -14.56 2.68 -39.75
CA HIS A 163 -13.89 1.59 -40.47
C HIS A 163 -12.93 2.23 -41.47
N VAL A 164 -11.64 2.20 -41.16
CA VAL A 164 -10.60 2.71 -42.07
C VAL A 164 -10.21 1.68 -43.13
N ARG A 165 -10.77 0.48 -43.04
CA ARG A 165 -10.76 -0.57 -44.07
C ARG A 165 -11.87 -1.59 -43.83
N GLU A 166 -12.50 -2.02 -44.92
CA GLU A 166 -13.28 -3.25 -45.00
C GLU A 166 -13.01 -3.93 -46.35
N GLY A 167 -13.04 -5.26 -46.42
CA GLY A 167 -12.97 -5.99 -47.69
C GLY A 167 -12.61 -7.47 -47.53
N VAL A 168 -12.21 -8.11 -48.63
CA VAL A 168 -11.68 -9.49 -48.61
C VAL A 168 -10.32 -9.54 -47.90
N ALA A 169 -10.11 -10.54 -47.04
CA ALA A 169 -8.87 -10.78 -46.33
C ALA A 169 -7.83 -11.43 -47.26
N THR A 170 -6.77 -10.67 -47.56
CA THR A 170 -5.63 -11.11 -48.37
C THR A 170 -4.65 -11.96 -47.56
N ALA A 171 -3.73 -12.65 -48.25
CA ALA A 171 -2.63 -13.36 -47.59
C ALA A 171 -1.75 -12.43 -46.73
N ARG A 172 -1.57 -11.17 -47.14
CA ARG A 172 -0.82 -10.16 -46.38
C ARG A 172 -1.48 -9.85 -45.03
N ASP A 173 -2.81 -9.86 -44.96
CA ASP A 173 -3.55 -9.54 -43.74
C ASP A 173 -3.44 -10.67 -42.72
N ARG A 174 -3.63 -11.90 -43.19
CA ARG A 174 -3.45 -13.12 -42.39
C ARG A 174 -2.04 -13.20 -41.82
N ALA A 175 -1.03 -12.90 -42.64
CA ALA A 175 0.37 -12.83 -42.21
C ALA A 175 0.64 -11.69 -41.21
N ALA A 176 0.14 -10.47 -41.48
CA ALA A 176 0.36 -9.32 -40.60
C ALA A 176 -0.32 -9.46 -39.23
N LEU A 177 -1.48 -10.13 -39.19
CA LEU A 177 -2.21 -10.40 -37.96
C LEU A 177 -1.73 -11.67 -37.24
N GLY A 178 -1.07 -12.61 -37.93
CA GLY A 178 -0.77 -13.95 -37.40
C GLY A 178 -2.01 -14.86 -37.37
N ILE A 179 -3.09 -14.48 -38.06
CA ILE A 179 -4.41 -15.10 -37.97
C ILE A 179 -4.71 -15.83 -39.28
N PRO A 180 -4.61 -17.18 -39.34
CA PRO A 180 -4.73 -17.91 -40.59
C PRO A 180 -6.17 -17.99 -41.11
N ALA A 181 -7.17 -18.13 -40.22
CA ALA A 181 -8.58 -18.34 -40.59
C ALA A 181 -9.47 -17.17 -40.17
N GLY A 182 -9.61 -16.98 -38.85
CA GLY A 182 -10.34 -15.89 -38.20
C GLY A 182 -9.87 -15.69 -36.75
N GLY A 183 -10.19 -14.52 -36.21
CA GLY A 183 -9.68 -13.98 -34.93
C GLY A 183 -9.53 -12.45 -34.99
N SER A 184 -9.18 -11.81 -33.88
CA SER A 184 -8.99 -10.35 -33.80
C SER A 184 -7.65 -9.92 -33.22
N ARG A 185 -7.29 -8.65 -33.44
CA ARG A 185 -6.21 -7.94 -32.78
C ARG A 185 -6.73 -6.59 -32.29
N ILE A 186 -6.69 -6.41 -30.98
CA ILE A 186 -7.01 -5.17 -30.29
C ILE A 186 -5.70 -4.46 -29.95
N THR A 187 -5.59 -3.17 -30.27
CA THR A 187 -4.46 -2.32 -29.86
C THR A 187 -4.97 -1.14 -29.06
N VAL A 188 -4.34 -0.92 -27.91
CA VAL A 188 -4.58 0.17 -26.96
C VAL A 188 -3.28 0.98 -26.87
N PRO A 189 -3.17 2.12 -27.57
CA PRO A 189 -2.17 3.13 -27.28
C PRO A 189 -2.21 3.51 -25.81
N LEU A 190 -1.06 3.63 -25.15
CA LEU A 190 -0.98 4.05 -23.76
C LEU A 190 -0.61 5.53 -23.64
N GLU A 191 -1.37 6.29 -22.87
CA GLU A 191 -1.02 7.64 -22.43
C GLU A 191 0.29 7.64 -21.60
N ALA A 192 0.53 6.55 -20.86
CA ALA A 192 1.72 6.39 -20.02
C ALA A 192 3.05 6.47 -20.80
N GLU A 193 3.91 7.42 -20.42
CA GLU A 193 5.26 7.59 -21.01
C GLU A 193 6.21 6.41 -20.74
N ARG A 194 5.97 5.67 -19.66
CA ARG A 194 6.86 4.62 -19.14
C ARG A 194 6.03 3.38 -18.78
N LEU A 195 6.53 2.22 -19.19
CA LEU A 195 6.05 0.94 -18.68
C LEU A 195 6.76 0.59 -17.37
N PRO A 196 6.10 -0.16 -16.46
CA PRO A 196 6.78 -0.88 -15.39
C PRO A 196 7.89 -1.81 -15.91
N PRO A 197 8.89 -2.18 -15.09
CA PRO A 197 9.91 -3.15 -15.47
C PRO A 197 9.32 -4.47 -15.96
N ALA A 198 10.00 -5.14 -16.90
CA ALA A 198 9.53 -6.39 -17.52
C ALA A 198 9.13 -7.47 -16.48
N ALA A 199 9.92 -7.63 -15.41
CA ALA A 199 9.60 -8.54 -14.31
C ALA A 199 8.29 -8.17 -13.58
N HIS A 200 7.99 -6.88 -13.42
CA HIS A 200 6.74 -6.40 -12.83
C HIS A 200 5.56 -6.68 -13.76
N LEU A 201 5.68 -6.39 -15.07
CA LEU A 201 4.66 -6.71 -16.07
C LEU A 201 4.35 -8.21 -16.10
N ARG A 202 5.39 -9.05 -16.10
CA ARG A 202 5.26 -10.51 -16.05
C ARG A 202 4.58 -10.98 -14.76
N SER A 203 4.91 -10.39 -13.61
CA SER A 203 4.24 -10.68 -12.33
C SER A 203 2.78 -10.24 -12.33
N LEU A 204 2.46 -9.07 -12.91
CA LEU A 204 1.11 -8.55 -13.03
C LEU A 204 0.25 -9.49 -13.90
N VAL A 205 0.67 -9.75 -15.14
CA VAL A 205 -0.08 -10.62 -16.08
C VAL A 205 -0.24 -12.05 -15.52
N SER A 206 0.80 -12.62 -14.92
CA SER A 206 0.73 -13.99 -14.38
C SER A 206 -0.08 -14.14 -13.10
N GLN A 207 -0.41 -13.05 -12.38
CA GLN A 207 -1.07 -13.12 -11.06
C GLN A 207 -2.43 -12.40 -11.00
N LEU A 208 -2.81 -11.65 -12.04
CA LEU A 208 -4.12 -11.02 -12.15
C LEU A 208 -5.25 -12.03 -11.93
N VAL A 209 -6.07 -11.79 -10.91
CA VAL A 209 -7.13 -12.71 -10.48
C VAL A 209 -8.14 -12.95 -11.61
N GLN A 210 -8.51 -11.88 -12.34
CA GLN A 210 -9.42 -11.92 -13.47
C GLN A 210 -8.90 -12.80 -14.63
N LEU A 211 -7.57 -13.02 -14.72
CA LEU A 211 -6.95 -13.88 -15.73
C LEU A 211 -6.80 -15.34 -15.29
N ARG A 212 -6.96 -15.67 -14.01
CA ARG A 212 -6.81 -17.05 -13.52
C ARG A 212 -7.65 -18.08 -14.29
N PRO A 213 -8.93 -17.82 -14.66
CA PRO A 213 -9.70 -18.77 -15.46
C PRO A 213 -9.07 -19.08 -16.83
N VAL A 214 -8.31 -18.14 -17.41
CA VAL A 214 -7.59 -18.33 -18.68
C VAL A 214 -6.24 -19.03 -18.43
N LEU A 215 -5.52 -18.61 -17.38
CA LEU A 215 -4.19 -19.15 -17.03
C LEU A 215 -4.22 -20.57 -16.43
N GLU A 216 -5.36 -21.01 -15.90
CA GLU A 216 -5.58 -22.35 -15.34
C GLU A 216 -6.26 -23.31 -16.36
N ASP A 217 -6.80 -22.80 -17.46
CA ASP A 217 -7.48 -23.60 -18.49
C ASP A 217 -6.46 -24.21 -19.48
N GLN A 218 -6.29 -25.53 -19.45
CA GLN A 218 -5.40 -26.26 -20.35
C GLN A 218 -5.79 -26.17 -21.84
N ALA A 219 -6.99 -25.65 -22.15
CA ALA A 219 -7.43 -25.32 -23.50
C ALA A 219 -7.07 -23.88 -23.92
N ARG A 220 -6.29 -23.14 -23.13
CA ARG A 220 -5.88 -21.76 -23.41
C ARG A 220 -4.38 -21.58 -23.23
N GLU A 221 -3.78 -20.85 -24.17
CA GLU A 221 -2.38 -20.42 -24.09
C GLU A 221 -2.32 -18.90 -24.11
N LEU A 222 -1.90 -18.27 -23.01
CA LEU A 222 -1.57 -16.85 -22.98
C LEU A 222 -0.07 -16.67 -23.20
N TRP A 223 0.31 -16.05 -24.31
CA TRP A 223 1.68 -15.68 -24.64
C TRP A 223 1.90 -14.19 -24.35
N LEU A 224 2.98 -13.86 -23.64
CA LEU A 224 3.35 -12.49 -23.28
C LEU A 224 4.62 -12.05 -24.02
N GLU A 225 4.51 -10.99 -24.80
CA GLU A 225 5.61 -10.28 -25.44
C GLU A 225 5.92 -8.99 -24.67
N LEU A 226 7.20 -8.76 -24.36
CA LEU A 226 7.68 -7.58 -23.62
C LEU A 226 8.74 -6.85 -24.45
N PRO A 227 9.01 -5.54 -24.19
CA PRO A 227 9.93 -4.77 -25.03
C PRO A 227 11.34 -5.37 -25.12
N GLY A 228 11.68 -5.92 -26.28
CA GLY A 228 12.99 -6.53 -26.54
C GLY A 228 13.11 -8.01 -26.13
N GLU A 229 12.02 -8.64 -25.68
CA GLU A 229 11.95 -10.07 -25.35
C GLU A 229 11.11 -10.83 -26.40
N LEU A 230 11.41 -12.10 -26.62
CA LEU A 230 10.55 -12.97 -27.45
C LEU A 230 9.24 -13.30 -26.70
N PRO A 231 8.12 -13.50 -27.40
CA PRO A 231 6.87 -13.97 -26.78
C PRO A 231 7.09 -15.28 -26.01
N ALA A 232 6.63 -15.31 -24.76
CA ALA A 232 6.74 -16.49 -23.90
C ALA A 232 5.40 -16.83 -23.24
N ALA A 233 5.07 -18.12 -23.16
CA ALA A 233 3.88 -18.60 -22.48
C ALA A 233 3.87 -18.17 -21.00
N VAL A 234 2.72 -17.72 -20.51
CA VAL A 234 2.47 -17.33 -19.13
C VAL A 234 1.58 -18.36 -18.47
N ALA A 235 2.02 -18.86 -17.32
CA ALA A 235 1.22 -19.69 -16.43
C ALA A 235 0.96 -18.93 -15.13
N PHE A 236 -0.17 -19.23 -14.46
CA PHE A 236 -0.40 -18.79 -13.09
C PHE A 236 0.58 -19.53 -12.15
N PRO A 237 1.39 -18.82 -11.34
CA PRO A 237 2.28 -19.45 -10.36
C PRO A 237 1.45 -19.93 -9.15
N ALA A 238 0.75 -21.05 -9.37
CA ALA A 238 -0.18 -21.64 -8.42
C ALA A 238 0.50 -21.94 -7.08
N PRO A 239 -0.17 -21.69 -5.94
CA PRO A 239 0.32 -22.12 -4.64
C PRO A 239 0.61 -23.62 -4.60
N GLU A 240 1.80 -24.00 -4.17
CA GLU A 240 2.14 -25.41 -3.95
C GLU A 240 1.24 -25.98 -2.84
N PRO A 241 0.52 -27.08 -3.10
CA PRO A 241 -0.42 -27.65 -2.14
C PRO A 241 0.31 -28.24 -0.94
N CYS A 242 -0.30 -28.17 0.24
CA CYS A 242 0.22 -28.83 1.44
C CYS A 242 0.22 -30.36 1.24
N PRO A 243 1.35 -31.06 1.46
CA PRO A 243 1.44 -32.51 1.21
C PRO A 243 0.55 -33.35 2.13
N GLU A 244 0.32 -32.91 3.37
CA GLU A 244 -0.45 -33.67 4.37
C GLU A 244 -1.96 -33.39 4.33
N THR A 245 -2.37 -32.17 3.94
CA THR A 245 -3.78 -31.77 3.92
C THR A 245 -4.00 -30.68 2.86
N PRO A 246 -3.97 -31.04 1.56
CA PRO A 246 -4.06 -30.07 0.47
C PRO A 246 -5.46 -29.47 0.34
N LEU A 247 -6.50 -30.24 0.69
CA LEU A 247 -7.91 -29.85 0.66
C LEU A 247 -8.45 -29.75 2.09
N LEU A 248 -9.12 -28.64 2.41
CA LEU A 248 -9.70 -28.36 3.72
C LEU A 248 -11.24 -28.33 3.70
N PHE A 249 -11.83 -28.02 2.54
CA PHE A 249 -13.28 -27.97 2.30
C PHE A 249 -13.57 -28.07 0.79
N ASP A 250 -14.61 -28.79 0.38
CA ASP A 250 -15.15 -28.83 -1.00
C ASP A 250 -16.61 -29.29 -0.97
N GLU A 251 -17.54 -28.34 -0.77
CA GLU A 251 -18.97 -28.63 -0.69
C GLU A 251 -19.80 -27.53 -1.37
N GLU A 252 -21.04 -27.86 -1.74
CA GLU A 252 -22.04 -26.86 -2.11
C GLU A 252 -22.72 -26.32 -0.84
N VAL A 253 -22.76 -25.00 -0.73
CA VAL A 253 -23.34 -24.27 0.39
C VAL A 253 -24.45 -23.35 -0.10
N GLN A 254 -25.58 -23.35 0.59
CA GLN A 254 -26.70 -22.48 0.27
C GLN A 254 -26.37 -21.03 0.69
N VAL A 255 -26.40 -20.12 -0.28
CA VAL A 255 -26.20 -18.68 -0.06
C VAL A 255 -27.52 -18.02 0.34
N ARG A 256 -28.60 -18.40 -0.34
CA ARG A 256 -29.98 -17.99 -0.06
C ARG A 256 -30.95 -19.02 -0.64
N SER A 257 -32.25 -18.89 -0.36
CA SER A 257 -33.26 -19.78 -0.96
C SER A 257 -33.10 -19.85 -2.48
N GLY A 258 -32.95 -21.06 -3.02
CA GLY A 258 -32.76 -21.31 -4.45
C GLY A 258 -31.37 -21.02 -5.03
N VAL A 259 -30.40 -20.50 -4.26
CA VAL A 259 -29.05 -20.19 -4.76
C VAL A 259 -27.97 -20.87 -3.92
N ASN A 260 -27.20 -21.74 -4.58
CA ASN A 260 -26.04 -22.41 -4.00
C ASN A 260 -24.73 -21.82 -4.57
N ALA A 261 -23.65 -21.95 -3.80
CA ALA A 261 -22.29 -21.72 -4.27
C ALA A 261 -21.44 -22.95 -3.92
N ARG A 262 -20.57 -23.40 -4.82
CA ARG A 262 -19.57 -24.42 -4.49
C ARG A 262 -18.34 -23.72 -3.92
N VAL A 263 -18.00 -24.01 -2.67
CA VAL A 263 -16.84 -23.42 -1.98
C VAL A 263 -15.76 -24.49 -1.86
N VAL A 264 -14.55 -24.16 -2.33
CA VAL A 264 -13.39 -25.06 -2.26
C VAL A 264 -12.24 -24.32 -1.55
N VAL A 265 -11.85 -24.82 -0.39
CA VAL A 265 -10.74 -24.25 0.42
C VAL A 265 -9.57 -25.23 0.42
N ARG A 266 -8.40 -24.77 -0.01
CA ARG A 266 -7.14 -25.51 -0.08
C ARG A 266 -6.08 -24.88 0.83
N ARG A 267 -5.09 -25.69 1.20
CA ARG A 267 -3.95 -25.29 2.04
C ARG A 267 -2.67 -25.29 1.23
N SER A 268 -1.91 -24.21 1.26
CA SER A 268 -0.57 -24.16 0.66
C SER A 268 0.49 -24.72 1.62
N ALA A 269 1.55 -25.31 1.06
CA ALA A 269 2.70 -25.80 1.81
C ALA A 269 3.35 -24.66 2.63
N GLU A 270 3.63 -23.54 1.97
CA GLU A 270 4.21 -22.34 2.59
C GLU A 270 3.16 -21.23 2.82
N PRO A 271 3.40 -20.28 3.75
CA PRO A 271 2.53 -19.12 3.93
C PRO A 271 2.61 -18.20 2.71
N LEU A 272 1.46 -17.86 2.15
CA LEU A 272 1.37 -16.94 1.00
C LEU A 272 1.44 -15.49 1.48
N THR A 273 2.31 -14.71 0.84
CA THR A 273 2.40 -13.26 1.05
C THR A 273 1.08 -12.60 0.68
N VAL A 274 0.51 -11.82 1.61
CA VAL A 274 -0.59 -10.90 1.31
C VAL A 274 -0.03 -9.79 0.42
N GLY A 275 -0.32 -9.85 -0.88
CA GLY A 275 0.11 -8.83 -1.84
C GLY A 275 -0.53 -7.48 -1.54
N ARG A 276 0.17 -6.38 -1.83
CA ARG A 276 -0.34 -5.00 -1.62
C ARG A 276 -1.62 -4.70 -2.40
N MET A 277 -1.89 -5.43 -3.49
CA MET A 277 -3.09 -5.27 -4.32
C MET A 277 -3.92 -6.56 -4.31
N ARG A 278 -5.23 -6.44 -4.08
CA ARG A 278 -6.15 -7.60 -4.14
C ARG A 278 -6.17 -8.26 -5.52
N ALA A 279 -6.03 -7.47 -6.59
CA ALA A 279 -6.09 -7.93 -7.97
C ALA A 279 -4.96 -8.89 -8.38
N THR A 280 -3.79 -8.87 -7.71
CA THR A 280 -2.62 -9.71 -8.07
C THR A 280 -2.19 -10.66 -6.94
N ARG A 281 -2.98 -10.77 -5.87
CA ARG A 281 -2.67 -11.64 -4.73
C ARG A 281 -2.80 -13.12 -5.14
N ARG A 282 -2.01 -13.99 -4.52
CA ARG A 282 -2.09 -15.46 -4.72
C ARG A 282 -3.01 -16.17 -3.71
N ASN A 283 -3.17 -15.59 -2.51
CA ASN A 283 -3.98 -16.12 -1.41
C ASN A 283 -5.48 -15.78 -1.52
N GLY A 284 -6.30 -16.48 -0.73
CA GLY A 284 -7.75 -16.31 -0.68
C GLY A 284 -8.52 -17.13 -1.70
N LEU A 285 -9.84 -17.09 -1.58
CA LEU A 285 -10.77 -17.80 -2.44
C LEU A 285 -11.13 -16.93 -3.64
N VAL A 286 -10.90 -17.44 -4.85
CA VAL A 286 -11.27 -16.76 -6.10
C VAL A 286 -12.77 -16.91 -6.33
N VAL A 287 -13.51 -15.81 -6.32
CA VAL A 287 -14.95 -15.84 -6.61
C VAL A 287 -15.17 -15.84 -8.11
N ARG A 288 -15.94 -16.82 -8.60
CA ARG A 288 -16.16 -17.15 -10.01
C ARG A 288 -17.64 -17.31 -10.35
N SER A 289 -17.98 -16.98 -11.58
CA SER A 289 -19.23 -17.36 -12.28
C SER A 289 -18.90 -17.53 -13.76
N GLY A 290 -19.44 -18.56 -14.41
CA GLY A 290 -19.11 -18.91 -15.78
C GLY A 290 -17.59 -19.04 -16.00
N ARG A 291 -17.05 -18.26 -16.96
CA ARG A 291 -15.61 -18.11 -17.20
C ARG A 291 -14.97 -16.89 -16.51
N ALA A 292 -15.72 -16.17 -15.68
CA ALA A 292 -15.23 -15.00 -14.97
C ALA A 292 -14.58 -15.37 -13.62
N ALA A 293 -13.54 -14.63 -13.25
CA ALA A 293 -13.12 -14.44 -11.87
C ALA A 293 -13.26 -12.95 -11.53
N HIS A 294 -13.90 -12.64 -10.40
CA HIS A 294 -14.26 -11.27 -10.02
C HIS A 294 -13.28 -10.69 -9.00
N GLU A 295 -12.95 -11.46 -7.97
CA GLU A 295 -11.91 -11.13 -7.01
C GLU A 295 -11.35 -12.38 -6.33
N ALA A 296 -10.27 -12.20 -5.57
CA ALA A 296 -9.84 -13.15 -4.56
C ALA A 296 -10.08 -12.51 -3.19
N THR A 297 -10.79 -13.22 -2.30
CA THR A 297 -11.23 -12.70 -1.00
C THR A 297 -11.03 -13.72 0.12
N LEU A 298 -10.86 -13.23 1.35
CA LEU A 298 -10.94 -14.00 2.60
C LEU A 298 -12.08 -13.47 3.49
N ALA A 299 -12.97 -12.63 2.95
CA ALA A 299 -14.06 -11.97 3.66
C ALA A 299 -13.57 -11.30 4.97
N SER A 300 -14.07 -11.69 6.15
CA SER A 300 -13.65 -11.11 7.43
C SER A 300 -12.26 -11.58 7.92
N PHE A 301 -11.69 -12.62 7.30
CA PHE A 301 -10.42 -13.24 7.71
C PHE A 301 -9.17 -12.65 7.03
N GLU A 302 -9.33 -11.54 6.29
CA GLU A 302 -8.21 -10.81 5.67
C GLU A 302 -7.13 -10.43 6.71
N GLY A 303 -5.87 -10.63 6.35
CA GLY A 303 -4.71 -10.34 7.21
C GLY A 303 -4.46 -11.28 8.39
N ARG A 304 -5.38 -12.20 8.72
CA ARG A 304 -5.20 -13.15 9.84
C ARG A 304 -4.10 -14.19 9.57
N LEU A 305 -3.40 -14.60 10.63
CA LEU A 305 -2.25 -15.50 10.52
C LEU A 305 -2.62 -16.86 9.93
N GLY A 306 -3.71 -17.49 10.39
CA GLY A 306 -4.16 -18.78 9.86
C GLY A 306 -4.71 -18.70 8.43
N ALA A 307 -5.06 -17.50 7.94
CA ALA A 307 -5.52 -17.30 6.58
C ALA A 307 -4.37 -17.22 5.56
N ARG A 308 -3.11 -17.09 6.01
CA ARG A 308 -1.93 -17.00 5.11
C ARG A 308 -1.69 -18.27 4.30
N HIS A 309 -2.12 -19.44 4.76
CA HIS A 309 -2.02 -20.70 4.00
C HIS A 309 -3.24 -20.99 3.11
N LEU A 310 -4.25 -20.12 3.11
CA LEU A 310 -5.53 -20.43 2.48
C LEU A 310 -5.58 -19.87 1.05
N TYR A 311 -5.94 -20.73 0.12
CA TYR A 311 -6.28 -20.39 -1.26
C TYR A 311 -7.41 -21.29 -1.75
N GLY A 312 -8.12 -20.91 -2.80
CA GLY A 312 -9.25 -21.73 -3.26
C GLY A 312 -10.13 -21.02 -4.26
N GLU A 313 -11.37 -21.46 -4.37
CA GLU A 313 -12.39 -20.84 -5.22
C GLU A 313 -13.79 -20.92 -4.62
N VAL A 314 -14.66 -19.99 -5.05
CA VAL A 314 -16.10 -19.97 -4.78
C VAL A 314 -16.80 -19.81 -6.10
N ARG A 315 -17.52 -20.83 -6.57
CA ARG A 315 -18.30 -20.77 -7.82
C ARG A 315 -19.76 -20.47 -7.51
N CYS A 316 -20.31 -19.40 -8.07
CA CYS A 316 -21.71 -19.02 -7.87
C CYS A 316 -22.29 -18.32 -9.11
N GLU A 317 -22.98 -19.08 -9.96
CA GLU A 317 -23.49 -18.62 -11.25
C GLU A 317 -24.51 -17.47 -11.17
N ALA A 318 -25.21 -17.34 -10.04
CA ALA A 318 -26.16 -16.25 -9.78
C ALA A 318 -25.52 -14.83 -9.86
N ILE A 319 -24.19 -14.71 -9.78
CA ILE A 319 -23.48 -13.44 -10.04
C ILE A 319 -23.73 -12.97 -11.49
N ASP A 320 -23.67 -13.87 -12.48
CA ASP A 320 -23.85 -13.52 -13.89
C ASP A 320 -25.33 -13.20 -14.21
N GLU A 321 -26.26 -13.78 -13.46
CA GLU A 321 -27.71 -13.53 -13.57
C GLU A 321 -28.04 -12.14 -13.02
N LEU A 322 -27.61 -11.83 -11.80
CA LEU A 322 -27.77 -10.51 -11.19
C LEU A 322 -27.09 -9.38 -11.99
N GLN A 323 -25.97 -9.67 -12.66
CA GLN A 323 -25.33 -8.71 -13.58
C GLN A 323 -26.18 -8.43 -14.83
N ARG A 324 -26.90 -9.43 -15.35
CA ARG A 324 -27.82 -9.28 -16.49
C ARG A 324 -29.06 -8.50 -16.06
N GLU A 325 -29.73 -8.90 -14.98
CA GLU A 325 -30.90 -8.19 -14.42
C GLU A 325 -30.60 -6.70 -14.11
N ALA A 326 -29.37 -6.39 -13.68
CA ALA A 326 -28.96 -5.02 -13.43
C ALA A 326 -28.85 -4.16 -14.70
N LEU A 327 -28.71 -4.72 -15.92
CA LEU A 327 -28.68 -3.94 -17.16
C LEU A 327 -30.06 -3.39 -17.53
N ASP A 328 -31.12 -4.14 -17.24
CA ASP A 328 -32.50 -3.81 -17.61
C ASP A 328 -33.25 -3.03 -16.52
N SER A 329 -32.72 -3.02 -15.29
CA SER A 329 -33.33 -2.32 -14.17
C SER A 329 -33.24 -0.79 -14.31
N PRO A 330 -34.35 -0.03 -14.09
CA PRO A 330 -34.30 1.43 -13.99
C PRO A 330 -33.55 1.94 -12.74
N ARG A 331 -33.25 1.04 -11.78
CA ARG A 331 -32.38 1.31 -10.62
C ARG A 331 -31.38 0.14 -10.49
N PRO A 332 -30.30 0.14 -11.28
CA PRO A 332 -29.33 -0.95 -11.30
C PRO A 332 -28.65 -1.07 -9.93
N GLN A 333 -28.68 -2.28 -9.35
CA GLN A 333 -27.82 -2.64 -8.22
C GLN A 333 -26.70 -3.52 -8.77
N VAL A 334 -25.49 -2.97 -8.87
CA VAL A 334 -24.36 -3.70 -9.45
C VAL A 334 -23.75 -4.67 -8.43
N VAL A 335 -23.70 -5.97 -8.75
CA VAL A 335 -23.05 -7.01 -7.93
C VAL A 335 -21.52 -6.92 -7.99
N VAL A 336 -20.97 -6.48 -9.11
CA VAL A 336 -19.54 -6.17 -9.29
C VAL A 336 -19.38 -4.66 -9.32
N ARG A 337 -18.32 -4.15 -8.69
CA ARG A 337 -18.02 -2.71 -8.64
C ARG A 337 -17.76 -2.16 -10.05
N VAL A 338 -18.10 -0.89 -10.26
CA VAL A 338 -17.96 -0.19 -11.55
C VAL A 338 -16.52 -0.20 -12.06
N ASP A 339 -15.56 0.04 -11.15
CA ASP A 339 -14.11 0.04 -11.39
C ASP A 339 -13.52 -1.36 -11.65
N ARG A 340 -14.35 -2.41 -11.54
CA ARG A 340 -14.00 -3.85 -11.62
C ARG A 340 -12.96 -4.30 -10.60
N SER A 341 -12.81 -3.60 -9.47
CA SER A 341 -11.86 -3.96 -8.40
C SER A 341 -12.30 -5.18 -7.56
N GLY A 342 -13.57 -5.57 -7.65
CA GLY A 342 -14.14 -6.75 -7.00
C GLY A 342 -15.67 -6.72 -6.93
N LEU A 343 -16.24 -7.54 -6.06
CA LEU A 343 -17.67 -7.51 -5.75
C LEU A 343 -18.06 -6.25 -4.96
N ASN A 344 -19.31 -5.83 -5.11
CA ASN A 344 -19.89 -4.72 -4.38
C ASN A 344 -20.40 -5.21 -3.02
N ASP A 345 -19.64 -4.93 -1.96
CA ASP A 345 -19.92 -5.27 -0.57
C ASP A 345 -21.16 -4.59 0.02
N HIS A 346 -21.70 -3.54 -0.63
CA HIS A 346 -23.01 -2.99 -0.29
C HIS A 346 -24.18 -3.79 -0.88
N HIS A 347 -23.95 -4.63 -1.89
CA HIS A 347 -25.01 -5.41 -2.53
C HIS A 347 -25.49 -6.55 -1.60
N PRO A 348 -26.80 -6.70 -1.32
CA PRO A 348 -27.30 -7.69 -0.36
C PRO A 348 -26.82 -9.12 -0.63
N PHE A 349 -26.82 -9.55 -1.89
CA PHE A 349 -26.32 -10.88 -2.28
C PHE A 349 -24.82 -11.09 -1.97
N VAL A 350 -23.99 -10.06 -2.13
CA VAL A 350 -22.54 -10.16 -1.85
C VAL A 350 -22.31 -10.29 -0.34
N ARG A 351 -23.13 -9.59 0.48
CA ARG A 351 -23.12 -9.75 1.94
C ARG A 351 -23.51 -11.16 2.38
N ASP A 352 -24.55 -11.74 1.78
CA ASP A 352 -24.94 -13.14 2.03
C ASP A 352 -23.80 -14.11 1.65
N LEU A 353 -23.20 -13.92 0.47
CA LEU A 353 -22.07 -14.72 -0.01
C LEU A 353 -20.86 -14.63 0.92
N TYR A 354 -20.54 -13.44 1.43
CA TYR A 354 -19.46 -13.24 2.39
C TYR A 354 -19.77 -13.89 3.75
N ALA A 355 -21.00 -13.78 4.25
CA ALA A 355 -21.40 -14.49 5.47
C ALA A 355 -21.35 -16.02 5.32
N VAL A 356 -21.55 -16.56 4.11
CA VAL A 356 -21.35 -17.99 3.81
C VAL A 356 -19.86 -18.34 3.82
N ILE A 357 -19.02 -17.55 3.15
CA ILE A 357 -17.56 -17.73 3.14
C ILE A 357 -17.00 -17.66 4.56
N ASP A 358 -17.45 -16.69 5.37
CA ASP A 358 -17.01 -16.52 6.75
C ASP A 358 -17.34 -17.75 7.62
N ARG A 359 -18.55 -18.30 7.53
CA ARG A 359 -18.96 -19.53 8.23
C ARG A 359 -18.11 -20.75 7.85
N VAL A 360 -17.68 -20.85 6.60
CA VAL A 360 -16.77 -21.92 6.14
C VAL A 360 -15.34 -21.69 6.62
N LEU A 361 -14.84 -20.45 6.55
CA LEU A 361 -13.47 -20.11 6.90
C LEU A 361 -13.20 -20.07 8.41
N GLU A 362 -14.17 -19.71 9.25
CA GLU A 362 -13.99 -19.59 10.70
C GLU A 362 -13.34 -20.82 11.38
N PRO A 363 -13.90 -22.05 11.28
CA PRO A 363 -13.31 -23.22 11.90
C PRO A 363 -11.96 -23.60 11.27
N ILE A 364 -11.76 -23.27 9.99
CA ILE A 364 -10.52 -23.55 9.25
C ILE A 364 -9.40 -22.62 9.72
N VAL A 365 -9.62 -21.31 9.73
CA VAL A 365 -8.65 -20.31 10.18
C VAL A 365 -8.31 -20.53 11.65
N ALA A 366 -9.28 -20.85 12.51
CA ALA A 366 -8.99 -21.21 13.91
C ALA A 366 -8.11 -22.46 14.04
N ARG A 367 -8.26 -23.46 13.14
CA ARG A 367 -7.39 -24.65 13.09
C ARG A 367 -6.00 -24.32 12.56
N GLU A 368 -5.89 -23.47 11.54
CA GLU A 368 -4.60 -23.03 10.99
C GLU A 368 -3.86 -22.07 11.94
N GLU A 369 -4.53 -21.20 12.69
CA GLU A 369 -3.90 -20.40 13.75
C GLU A 369 -3.38 -21.29 14.88
N ARG A 370 -4.09 -22.35 15.25
CA ARG A 370 -3.57 -23.38 16.19
C ARG A 370 -2.37 -24.13 15.60
N ARG A 371 -2.38 -24.48 14.30
CA ARG A 371 -1.25 -25.15 13.61
C ARG A 371 -0.02 -24.25 13.45
N ALA A 372 -0.20 -22.99 13.06
CA ALA A 372 0.87 -22.00 13.00
C ALA A 372 1.43 -21.75 14.41
N SER A 373 0.56 -21.62 15.42
CA SER A 373 0.97 -21.57 16.83
C SER A 373 1.69 -22.84 17.27
N ALA A 374 1.36 -24.01 16.71
CA ALA A 374 1.98 -25.31 16.98
C ALA A 374 3.37 -25.47 16.33
N HIS A 375 3.58 -24.98 15.11
CA HIS A 375 4.90 -24.95 14.47
C HIS A 375 5.82 -23.87 15.06
N LEU A 376 5.26 -22.79 15.60
CA LEU A 376 5.99 -21.80 16.42
C LEU A 376 6.47 -22.37 17.78
N LEU A 377 6.02 -23.56 18.21
CA LEU A 377 6.41 -24.15 19.50
C LEU A 377 7.84 -24.69 19.54
N THR A 378 8.44 -25.03 18.41
CA THR A 378 9.60 -25.95 18.41
C THR A 378 10.96 -25.29 18.69
N PRO A 379 11.13 -23.96 18.45
CA PRO A 379 11.98 -23.17 19.36
C PRO A 379 11.55 -21.70 19.54
N GLY A 380 10.41 -21.28 18.96
CA GLY A 380 10.07 -19.85 18.83
C GLY A 380 9.31 -19.25 20.02
N ARG A 381 8.70 -20.08 20.88
CA ARG A 381 7.74 -19.60 21.91
C ARG A 381 8.36 -18.70 22.96
N GLU A 382 9.60 -18.98 23.35
CA GLU A 382 10.34 -18.14 24.30
C GLU A 382 10.76 -16.81 23.68
N ILE A 383 11.30 -16.82 22.45
CA ILE A 383 11.71 -15.60 21.74
C ILE A 383 10.50 -14.69 21.49
N ALA A 384 9.35 -15.24 21.11
CA ALA A 384 8.11 -14.47 20.92
C ALA A 384 7.44 -14.03 22.23
N ALA A 385 7.78 -14.63 23.38
CA ALA A 385 7.40 -14.12 24.70
C ALA A 385 8.32 -12.96 25.13
N ARG A 386 9.65 -13.15 24.99
CA ARG A 386 10.70 -12.14 25.20
C ARG A 386 10.47 -10.88 24.35
N ASP A 387 10.17 -11.03 23.05
CA ASP A 387 9.85 -9.93 22.14
C ASP A 387 8.65 -9.11 22.68
N ARG A 388 7.61 -9.75 23.22
CA ARG A 388 6.45 -9.03 23.78
C ARG A 388 6.74 -8.26 25.06
N GLU A 389 7.67 -8.72 25.88
CA GLU A 389 8.08 -8.04 27.11
C GLU A 389 9.01 -6.85 26.80
N GLY A 390 10.04 -7.09 25.97
CA GLY A 390 10.94 -6.02 25.52
C GLY A 390 10.25 -4.93 24.68
N LEU A 391 9.27 -5.29 23.85
CA LEU A 391 8.46 -4.31 23.10
C LEU A 391 7.55 -3.47 24.02
N ARG A 392 7.00 -4.05 25.11
CA ARG A 392 6.29 -3.26 26.13
C ARG A 392 7.23 -2.27 26.80
N ALA A 393 8.39 -2.72 27.27
CA ALA A 393 9.40 -1.85 27.87
C ALA A 393 9.84 -0.70 26.95
N LEU A 394 10.00 -0.97 25.65
CA LEU A 394 10.28 0.07 24.63
C LEU A 394 9.13 1.08 24.52
N ASN A 395 7.88 0.60 24.42
CA ASN A 395 6.71 1.46 24.28
C ASN A 395 6.41 2.29 25.53
N ASP A 396 6.58 1.73 26.73
CA ASP A 396 6.42 2.44 27.99
C ASP A 396 7.50 3.54 28.17
N ALA A 397 8.72 3.28 27.68
CA ALA A 397 9.80 4.25 27.69
C ALA A 397 9.60 5.38 26.67
N LEU A 398 9.16 5.07 25.44
CA LEU A 398 8.73 6.07 24.46
C LEU A 398 7.56 6.88 25.00
N LYS A 399 6.61 6.25 25.69
CA LYS A 399 5.46 6.92 26.31
C LYS A 399 5.92 7.96 27.32
N SER A 400 6.78 7.53 28.24
CA SER A 400 7.40 8.41 29.24
C SER A 400 8.15 9.59 28.60
N ALA A 401 8.86 9.35 27.48
CA ALA A 401 9.59 10.40 26.76
C ALA A 401 8.68 11.38 26.00
N PHE A 402 7.53 10.94 25.48
CA PHE A 402 6.56 11.81 24.81
C PHE A 402 5.58 12.52 25.77
N GLU A 403 5.37 11.97 26.97
CA GLU A 403 4.48 12.53 28.01
C GLU A 403 5.17 13.49 28.98
N ALA A 404 6.51 13.48 29.07
CA ALA A 404 7.30 14.45 29.80
C ALA A 404 7.82 15.57 28.86
N PRO A 405 7.26 16.79 28.89
CA PRO A 405 7.93 17.95 28.30
C PRO A 405 9.25 18.16 29.04
N GLY A 406 10.33 18.41 28.30
CA GLY A 406 11.68 18.46 28.86
C GLY A 406 11.81 19.49 29.99
N THR A 407 12.19 19.03 31.18
CA THR A 407 12.78 19.86 32.25
C THR A 407 14.30 19.94 32.13
N SER A 408 14.88 19.53 31.00
CA SER A 408 16.30 19.66 30.66
C SER A 408 16.60 21.07 30.13
N GLY A 409 16.50 22.05 31.03
CA GLY A 409 16.85 23.45 30.77
C GLY A 409 16.50 24.34 31.97
N PHE A 410 17.51 24.98 32.56
CA PHE A 410 17.45 25.85 33.75
C PHE A 410 17.17 25.18 35.11
N GLU A 411 18.24 24.67 35.73
CA GLU A 411 18.43 24.82 37.18
C GLU A 411 18.99 26.24 37.44
N PRO A 412 18.34 27.08 38.27
CA PRO A 412 18.88 28.37 38.68
C PRO A 412 19.97 28.22 39.74
N GLY A 413 21.16 28.77 39.51
CA GLY A 413 22.29 28.68 40.44
C GLY A 413 22.19 29.58 41.68
N GLY A 414 22.78 29.11 42.78
CA GLY A 414 23.08 29.86 44.01
C GLY A 414 23.41 28.90 45.17
N ALA A 415 24.39 29.14 46.04
CA ALA A 415 25.41 30.20 46.13
C ALA A 415 26.63 29.67 46.97
N PRO A 416 27.77 30.39 47.05
CA PRO A 416 29.06 29.76 47.35
C PRO A 416 29.61 29.94 48.78
N ALA A 417 30.36 28.93 49.23
CA ALA A 417 31.51 28.98 50.17
C ALA A 417 32.35 27.70 49.90
N GLU A 418 33.68 27.65 50.01
CA GLU A 418 34.64 28.55 50.66
C GLU A 418 36.02 28.54 49.91
N ARG A 419 36.90 29.51 50.21
CA ARG A 419 38.28 29.67 49.69
C ARG A 419 39.21 28.52 50.15
N ALA A 420 40.41 28.23 49.61
CA ALA A 420 41.22 28.54 48.40
C ALA A 420 42.58 27.78 48.60
N PRO A 421 43.73 28.10 47.94
CA PRO A 421 44.05 28.44 46.54
C PRO A 421 45.12 27.48 45.92
N LEU A 422 45.50 27.67 44.65
CA LEU A 422 46.85 28.15 44.24
C LEU A 422 47.19 27.91 42.74
N ASN A 423 47.67 28.99 42.09
CA ASN A 423 48.56 29.07 40.92
C ASN A 423 48.08 28.48 39.57
N GLY A 424 48.22 29.17 38.42
CA GLY A 424 48.70 30.54 38.19
C GLY A 424 48.85 30.89 36.69
N ASN A 425 49.07 32.18 36.41
CA ASN A 425 49.48 32.80 35.13
C ASN A 425 48.48 32.87 33.95
N ALA A 426 47.93 34.10 33.79
CA ALA A 426 47.59 34.73 32.51
C ALA A 426 48.88 35.25 31.80
N PRO A 427 48.89 36.06 30.71
CA PRO A 427 47.81 36.73 29.93
C PRO A 427 47.89 36.38 28.41
N GLN A 428 47.35 37.06 27.38
CA GLN A 428 46.88 38.45 27.13
C GLN A 428 45.72 38.52 26.09
N SER A 429 45.17 39.72 25.89
CA SER A 429 44.53 40.21 24.65
C SER A 429 45.26 41.51 24.22
N PRO A 430 45.23 41.97 22.95
CA PRO A 430 44.14 42.84 22.43
C PRO A 430 44.02 42.80 20.87
N PRO A 431 43.46 43.80 20.12
CA PRO A 431 42.42 44.82 20.42
C PRO A 431 41.21 44.80 19.43
N THR A 432 40.22 45.64 19.73
CA THR A 432 39.02 45.99 18.93
C THR A 432 39.32 46.97 17.76
N VAL A 433 38.53 46.92 16.67
CA VAL A 433 38.37 48.02 15.68
C VAL A 433 36.87 48.24 15.39
N ALA A 434 36.49 49.49 15.08
CA ALA A 434 35.11 49.99 15.06
C ALA A 434 34.36 49.85 13.71
N ALA A 435 33.05 50.10 13.75
CA ALA A 435 32.10 50.08 12.62
C ALA A 435 32.15 51.33 11.72
N PRO A 436 31.36 51.34 10.63
CA PRO A 436 30.43 52.45 10.42
C PRO A 436 29.01 52.03 10.00
N ASP A 437 28.07 52.98 10.11
CA ASP A 437 26.61 52.82 10.03
C ASP A 437 26.00 52.63 8.62
N GLY A 438 24.81 52.01 8.60
CA GLY A 438 23.62 52.67 8.02
C GLY A 438 23.01 52.10 6.74
N ALA A 439 21.90 51.35 6.86
CA ALA A 439 20.71 51.42 5.99
C ALA A 439 19.56 50.50 6.48
N ASP A 440 18.42 51.09 6.86
CA ASP A 440 17.06 50.51 6.95
C ASP A 440 16.91 49.03 7.36
N GLU A 441 17.04 48.75 8.67
CA GLU A 441 16.31 47.62 9.26
C GLU A 441 14.81 47.94 9.29
N ARG A 442 14.06 47.40 8.33
CA ARG A 442 12.63 47.15 8.54
C ARG A 442 12.51 46.12 9.65
N GLU A 443 12.05 46.55 10.82
CA GLU A 443 11.71 45.66 11.94
C GLU A 443 10.93 44.44 11.42
N PRO A 444 11.43 43.20 11.63
CA PRO A 444 10.64 42.02 11.37
C PRO A 444 9.50 41.98 12.38
N ARG A 445 8.30 42.38 11.95
CA ARG A 445 7.07 42.27 12.75
C ARG A 445 6.99 40.89 13.39
N GLU A 446 7.03 40.85 14.72
CA GLU A 446 6.74 39.65 15.48
C GLU A 446 5.39 39.07 15.03
N PRO A 447 5.25 37.73 14.97
CA PRO A 447 3.93 37.13 14.79
C PRO A 447 3.09 37.49 16.02
N ALA A 448 2.11 38.39 15.82
CA ALA A 448 1.32 38.96 16.90
C ALA A 448 0.79 37.87 17.84
N ALA A 449 1.22 37.91 19.10
CA ALA A 449 0.77 36.95 20.12
C ALA A 449 -0.76 36.94 20.13
N LEU A 450 -1.36 35.79 19.82
CA LEU A 450 -2.81 35.65 19.77
C LEU A 450 -3.37 35.82 21.19
N ALA A 451 -4.33 36.74 21.34
CA ALA A 451 -4.98 37.03 22.61
C ALA A 451 -5.70 35.81 23.22
N LEU A 452 -6.10 34.87 22.37
CA LEU A 452 -6.75 33.61 22.71
C LEU A 452 -6.04 32.46 21.99
N ARG A 453 -5.70 31.36 22.67
CA ARG A 453 -5.16 30.14 22.02
C ARG A 453 -5.32 28.87 22.84
N PHE A 454 -5.41 27.72 22.17
CA PHE A 454 -5.36 26.42 22.82
C PHE A 454 -3.93 25.99 23.17
N LYS A 455 -3.78 25.29 24.30
CA LYS A 455 -2.51 24.70 24.76
C LYS A 455 -2.26 23.37 24.04
N GLY A 456 -1.52 23.43 22.93
CA GLY A 456 -1.14 22.27 22.13
C GLY A 456 -2.20 21.90 21.10
N SER A 457 -2.24 22.66 20.00
CA SER A 457 -2.98 22.33 18.78
C SER A 457 -1.94 21.92 17.70
N PRO A 458 -2.15 20.84 16.93
CA PRO A 458 -3.25 19.88 17.02
C PRO A 458 -3.13 18.90 18.21
N ILE A 459 -4.26 18.34 18.66
CA ILE A 459 -4.29 17.14 19.51
C ILE A 459 -4.64 15.90 18.70
N ARG A 460 -4.19 14.73 19.17
CA ARG A 460 -4.61 13.41 18.66
C ARG A 460 -5.59 12.76 19.66
N LEU A 461 -6.68 12.20 19.15
CA LEU A 461 -7.70 11.46 19.92
C LEU A 461 -8.10 10.16 19.20
N HIS A 462 -8.34 9.09 19.96
CA HIS A 462 -9.00 7.88 19.48
C HIS A 462 -10.53 8.03 19.52
N PRO A 463 -11.31 7.34 18.64
CA PRO A 463 -12.77 7.33 18.72
C PRO A 463 -13.25 6.90 20.12
N GLY A 464 -14.05 7.75 20.76
CA GLY A 464 -14.54 7.57 22.14
C GLY A 464 -13.65 8.16 23.25
N GLU A 465 -12.38 8.47 22.98
CA GLU A 465 -11.40 9.02 23.95
C GLU A 465 -11.76 10.44 24.38
N THR A 466 -11.54 10.75 25.66
CA THR A 466 -11.67 12.09 26.26
C THR A 466 -10.32 12.59 26.74
N ARG A 467 -9.96 13.83 26.41
CA ARG A 467 -8.69 14.46 26.80
C ARG A 467 -8.91 15.88 27.30
N GLY A 468 -8.14 16.26 28.32
CA GLY A 468 -8.08 17.64 28.80
C GLY A 468 -7.03 18.46 28.05
N THR A 469 -7.40 19.66 27.62
CA THR A 469 -6.49 20.73 27.20
C THR A 469 -6.78 22.02 27.99
N SER A 470 -6.14 23.13 27.66
CA SER A 470 -6.41 24.45 28.26
C SER A 470 -6.50 25.51 27.18
N LEU A 471 -7.51 26.37 27.30
CA LEU A 471 -7.59 27.63 26.57
C LEU A 471 -6.83 28.68 27.38
N ILE A 472 -5.95 29.43 26.73
CA ILE A 472 -5.04 30.43 27.32
C ILE A 472 -5.45 31.81 26.80
N PHE A 473 -5.48 32.79 27.70
CA PHE A 473 -5.95 34.16 27.45
C PHE A 473 -4.88 35.16 27.87
N ASP A 474 -4.64 36.15 27.03
CA ASP A 474 -3.88 37.37 27.33
C ASP A 474 -4.78 38.34 28.12
N PRO A 475 -4.49 38.61 29.41
CA PRO A 475 -5.34 39.48 30.23
C PRO A 475 -5.24 40.97 29.85
N GLU A 476 -4.25 41.38 29.05
CA GLU A 476 -4.14 42.76 28.55
C GLU A 476 -5.08 43.01 27.36
N ARG A 477 -5.64 41.94 26.77
CA ARG A 477 -6.51 41.98 25.59
C ARG A 477 -7.89 41.36 25.82
N ILE A 478 -8.02 40.46 26.81
CA ILE A 478 -9.28 39.83 27.21
C ILE A 478 -9.49 40.08 28.69
N GLU A 479 -10.44 40.97 29.01
CA GLU A 479 -10.72 41.34 30.39
C GLU A 479 -11.22 40.13 31.23
N PRO A 480 -10.75 39.97 32.48
CA PRO A 480 -11.30 38.98 33.39
C PRO A 480 -12.81 39.18 33.57
N GLY A 481 -13.60 38.14 33.31
CA GLY A 481 -15.06 38.18 33.27
C GLY A 481 -15.67 38.14 31.85
N THR A 482 -14.89 38.34 30.78
CA THR A 482 -15.37 38.16 29.40
C THR A 482 -15.90 36.75 29.18
N ALA A 483 -17.11 36.62 28.64
CA ALA A 483 -17.74 35.32 28.36
C ALA A 483 -16.98 34.52 27.29
N VAL A 484 -16.91 33.20 27.47
CA VAL A 484 -16.17 32.27 26.61
C VAL A 484 -17.12 31.21 26.05
N ALA A 485 -17.19 31.12 24.72
CA ALA A 485 -17.99 30.11 24.03
C ALA A 485 -17.10 29.05 23.35
N LEU A 486 -17.66 27.86 23.13
CA LEU A 486 -17.08 26.81 22.28
C LEU A 486 -18.09 26.36 21.22
N ALA A 487 -17.61 26.19 20.01
CA ALA A 487 -18.25 25.39 18.97
C ALA A 487 -17.34 24.21 18.64
N ALA A 488 -17.90 23.04 18.37
CA ALA A 488 -17.15 21.84 18.02
C ALA A 488 -17.83 21.11 16.87
N ASP A 489 -17.02 20.50 16.00
CA ASP A 489 -17.53 19.69 14.89
C ASP A 489 -18.47 18.57 15.35
N ARG A 490 -19.34 18.13 14.44
CA ARG A 490 -20.36 17.10 14.74
C ARG A 490 -19.79 15.78 15.26
N GLY A 491 -18.53 15.47 14.93
CA GLY A 491 -17.79 14.30 15.43
C GLY A 491 -17.22 14.44 16.84
N LEU A 492 -17.22 15.65 17.40
CA LEU A 492 -16.65 15.96 18.71
C LEU A 492 -17.74 16.26 19.77
N TRP A 493 -17.27 16.34 21.00
CA TRP A 493 -17.93 16.97 22.14
C TRP A 493 -16.87 17.77 22.88
N ALA A 494 -17.12 19.03 23.18
CA ALA A 494 -16.21 19.89 23.92
C ALA A 494 -16.95 20.59 25.07
N LYS A 495 -16.29 20.73 26.22
CA LYS A 495 -16.86 21.38 27.41
C LYS A 495 -15.81 22.21 28.14
N LEU A 496 -16.18 23.45 28.48
CA LEU A 496 -15.42 24.31 29.39
C LEU A 496 -15.69 23.93 30.85
N ARG A 497 -14.69 24.12 31.72
CA ARG A 497 -14.86 24.09 33.19
C ARG A 497 -15.05 25.47 33.83
N GLY A 498 -15.30 26.50 33.01
CA GLY A 498 -15.68 27.86 33.37
C GLY A 498 -16.06 28.62 32.10
N ASP A 499 -17.13 29.39 32.15
CA ASP A 499 -17.76 30.10 31.02
C ASP A 499 -17.33 31.57 30.89
N VAL A 500 -16.38 32.01 31.72
CA VAL A 500 -15.77 33.35 31.68
C VAL A 500 -14.24 33.27 31.77
N ALA A 501 -13.56 34.25 31.19
CA ALA A 501 -12.11 34.44 31.30
C ALA A 501 -11.73 34.72 32.77
N PRO A 502 -10.86 33.91 33.41
CA PRO A 502 -10.45 34.14 34.79
C PRO A 502 -9.36 35.22 34.89
N PRO A 503 -9.10 35.77 36.08
CA PRO A 503 -7.94 36.64 36.29
C PRO A 503 -6.62 35.92 36.02
N ALA A 504 -5.58 36.70 35.69
CA ALA A 504 -4.24 36.21 35.39
C ALA A 504 -3.64 35.40 36.56
N GLY A 505 -2.98 34.29 36.24
CA GLY A 505 -2.22 33.52 37.22
C GLY A 505 -0.85 34.13 37.53
N ARG A 506 -0.09 33.50 38.44
CA ARG A 506 1.30 33.90 38.78
C ARG A 506 2.29 33.99 37.60
N GLY A 507 1.92 33.49 36.42
CA GLY A 507 2.72 33.55 35.19
C GLY A 507 2.18 34.53 34.15
N GLY A 508 1.38 35.54 34.52
CA GLY A 508 0.86 36.58 33.62
C GLY A 508 -0.32 36.15 32.73
N TRP A 509 -0.48 34.86 32.44
CA TRP A 509 -1.57 34.37 31.58
C TRP A 509 -2.75 33.83 32.38
N ALA A 510 -3.96 34.01 31.85
CA ALA A 510 -5.19 33.37 32.34
C ALA A 510 -5.43 32.03 31.61
N ARG A 511 -6.15 31.09 32.24
CA ARG A 511 -6.40 29.75 31.69
C ARG A 511 -7.74 29.14 32.09
N VAL A 512 -8.45 28.54 31.12
CA VAL A 512 -9.66 27.73 31.34
C VAL A 512 -9.37 26.31 30.87
N ARG A 513 -9.76 25.28 31.66
CA ARG A 513 -9.63 23.88 31.24
C ARG A 513 -10.75 23.54 30.26
N VAL A 514 -10.38 22.97 29.13
CA VAL A 514 -11.29 22.42 28.12
C VAL A 514 -11.19 20.91 28.13
N GLU A 515 -12.33 20.23 28.09
CA GLU A 515 -12.43 18.78 27.99
C GLU A 515 -13.00 18.43 26.63
N VAL A 516 -12.24 17.72 25.79
CA VAL A 516 -12.60 17.37 24.41
C VAL A 516 -12.70 15.86 24.29
N ARG A 517 -13.78 15.38 23.67
CA ARG A 517 -14.03 13.96 23.43
C ARG A 517 -14.36 13.71 21.96
N ALA A 518 -13.68 12.75 21.36
CA ALA A 518 -14.07 12.21 20.06
C ALA A 518 -15.26 11.27 20.26
N ARG A 519 -16.30 11.36 19.42
CA ARG A 519 -17.42 10.40 19.45
C ARG A 519 -16.93 9.03 19.01
N VAL A 520 -17.70 7.97 19.29
CA VAL A 520 -17.34 6.61 18.82
C VAL A 520 -17.56 6.47 17.30
N SER A 521 -18.33 7.38 16.71
CA SER A 521 -18.76 7.38 15.31
C SER A 521 -17.88 8.21 14.35
N VAL A 522 -16.67 8.61 14.76
CA VAL A 522 -15.73 9.33 13.89
C VAL A 522 -14.70 8.38 13.29
N GLU A 523 -14.38 8.55 12.01
CA GLU A 523 -13.46 7.65 11.31
C GLU A 523 -11.98 8.04 11.58
N PRO A 524 -11.09 7.06 11.83
CA PRO A 524 -9.66 7.32 11.91
C PRO A 524 -9.11 7.94 10.62
N GLY A 525 -8.39 9.06 10.75
CA GLY A 525 -7.94 9.91 9.65
C GLY A 525 -8.74 11.20 9.49
N GLU A 526 -9.91 11.33 10.12
CA GLU A 526 -10.65 12.59 10.16
C GLU A 526 -9.85 13.69 10.90
N ARG A 527 -9.93 14.91 10.36
CA ARG A 527 -9.43 16.14 10.95
C ARG A 527 -10.66 16.98 11.30
N LEU A 528 -10.87 17.22 12.58
CA LEU A 528 -12.04 17.90 13.15
C LEU A 528 -11.56 19.09 13.97
N SER A 529 -12.39 20.10 14.21
CA SER A 529 -11.99 21.25 15.03
C SER A 529 -12.93 21.63 16.17
N VAL A 530 -12.35 22.31 17.15
CA VAL A 530 -13.06 23.03 18.23
C VAL A 530 -12.65 24.49 18.14
N LEU A 531 -13.62 25.36 17.87
CA LEU A 531 -13.46 26.81 17.88
C LEU A 531 -13.82 27.33 19.26
N ALA A 532 -13.01 28.25 19.79
CA ALA A 532 -13.27 29.00 21.01
C ALA A 532 -13.33 30.49 20.70
N THR A 533 -14.27 31.20 21.33
CA THR A 533 -14.39 32.65 21.19
C THR A 533 -14.49 33.33 22.55
N ALA A 534 -13.88 34.51 22.69
CA ALA A 534 -13.96 35.38 23.86
C ALA A 534 -13.81 36.84 23.43
N GLY A 535 -14.87 37.64 23.56
CA GLY A 535 -14.93 38.97 22.97
C GLY A 535 -14.85 38.89 21.44
N GLU A 536 -13.95 39.69 20.84
CA GLU A 536 -13.65 39.68 19.39
C GLU A 536 -12.54 38.68 19.01
N HIS A 537 -12.06 37.87 19.95
CA HIS A 537 -10.94 36.95 19.73
C HIS A 537 -11.39 35.51 19.57
N GLU A 538 -10.82 34.83 18.57
CA GLU A 538 -11.10 33.43 18.24
C GLU A 538 -9.83 32.57 18.32
N ALA A 539 -9.99 31.28 18.59
CA ALA A 539 -8.92 30.29 18.56
C ALA A 539 -9.45 28.95 18.06
N GLU A 540 -8.65 28.23 17.25
CA GLU A 540 -8.97 26.90 16.75
C GLU A 540 -8.08 25.82 17.37
N LEU A 541 -8.70 24.70 17.76
CA LEU A 541 -8.04 23.45 18.12
C LEU A 541 -8.29 22.42 17.02
N GLU A 542 -7.24 22.05 16.29
CA GLU A 542 -7.30 20.92 15.38
C GLU A 542 -7.22 19.60 16.17
N VAL A 543 -8.09 18.64 15.81
CA VAL A 543 -8.21 17.33 16.42
C VAL A 543 -8.07 16.26 15.34
N LEU A 544 -7.01 15.47 15.43
CA LEU A 544 -6.70 14.36 14.53
C LEU A 544 -7.24 13.06 15.12
N VAL A 545 -8.19 12.42 14.44
CA VAL A 545 -8.74 11.12 14.86
C VAL A 545 -7.75 10.01 14.48
N VAL A 546 -7.27 9.26 15.47
CA VAL A 546 -6.25 8.21 15.28
C VAL A 546 -6.77 6.82 15.68
N ARG A 547 -6.32 5.77 14.98
CA ARG A 547 -6.79 4.40 15.23
C ARG A 547 -6.14 3.80 16.47
N HIS A 548 -6.88 2.97 17.21
CA HIS A 548 -6.30 2.12 18.26
C HIS A 548 -5.19 1.22 17.68
N MET A 549 -3.96 1.36 18.19
CA MET A 549 -2.92 0.33 18.14
C MET A 549 -2.80 -0.24 19.56
N ALA A 550 -3.30 -1.45 19.78
CA ALA A 550 -3.48 -2.04 21.11
C ALA A 550 -2.17 -2.41 21.86
N THR A 551 -1.01 -1.99 21.36
CA THR A 551 0.32 -2.43 21.82
C THR A 551 1.37 -1.32 21.98
N GLY A 552 1.08 -0.06 21.60
CA GLY A 552 2.07 1.04 21.57
C GLY A 552 2.65 1.31 20.18
N TRP A 553 3.67 2.18 20.08
CA TRP A 553 4.28 2.59 18.80
C TRP A 553 4.96 1.45 18.05
N VAL A 554 5.67 0.58 18.76
CA VAL A 554 6.39 -0.56 18.16
C VAL A 554 5.58 -1.83 18.40
N ARG A 555 5.18 -2.48 17.32
CA ARG A 555 4.36 -3.70 17.29
C ARG A 555 5.21 -4.96 17.13
N GLU A 556 6.29 -4.89 16.35
CA GLU A 556 7.00 -6.07 15.86
C GLU A 556 8.44 -5.72 15.44
N ILE A 557 9.38 -6.63 15.71
CA ILE A 557 10.72 -6.62 15.10
C ILE A 557 10.69 -7.65 13.96
N ALA A 558 10.66 -7.16 12.72
CA ALA A 558 10.86 -7.96 11.51
C ALA A 558 12.36 -8.13 11.23
N ARG A 559 12.71 -9.21 10.53
CA ARG A 559 14.10 -9.54 10.17
C ARG A 559 14.18 -9.86 8.68
N LYS A 560 15.20 -9.35 7.99
CA LYS A 560 15.48 -9.61 6.58
C LYS A 560 16.92 -10.06 6.38
N ASP A 561 17.12 -11.14 5.62
CA ASP A 561 18.44 -11.62 5.22
C ASP A 561 18.94 -10.88 3.95
N GLU A 562 18.93 -9.55 4.01
CA GLU A 562 19.32 -8.62 2.95
C GLU A 562 20.54 -7.80 3.43
N ASP A 563 21.50 -7.50 2.55
CA ASP A 563 22.58 -6.55 2.84
C ASP A 563 22.08 -5.13 2.54
N ALA A 564 22.24 -4.22 3.51
CA ALA A 564 21.62 -2.90 3.47
C ALA A 564 22.55 -1.84 4.08
N ALA A 565 22.49 -0.63 3.52
CA ALA A 565 23.27 0.52 3.99
C ALA A 565 22.82 1.06 5.37
N VAL A 566 21.62 0.67 5.83
CA VAL A 566 21.08 0.99 7.15
C VAL A 566 20.93 -0.28 7.98
N GLU A 567 21.06 -0.15 9.29
CA GLU A 567 21.07 -1.29 10.21
C GLU A 567 19.66 -1.83 10.47
N ALA A 568 18.72 -0.91 10.67
CA ALA A 568 17.29 -1.16 10.73
C ALA A 568 16.48 0.05 10.23
N GLU A 569 15.25 -0.22 9.85
CA GLU A 569 14.25 0.76 9.40
C GLU A 569 12.99 0.64 10.26
N PHE A 570 12.44 1.76 10.75
CA PHE A 570 11.18 1.78 11.50
C PHE A 570 10.07 2.44 10.69
N ASP A 571 8.98 1.69 10.48
CA ASP A 571 7.75 2.16 9.87
C ASP A 571 6.74 2.57 10.98
N PRO A 572 6.45 3.88 11.14
CA PRO A 572 5.54 4.37 12.17
C PRO A 572 4.06 4.15 11.84
N GLU A 573 3.69 3.83 10.59
CA GLU A 573 2.30 3.54 10.21
C GLU A 573 1.90 2.10 10.60
N THR A 574 2.82 1.15 10.39
CA THR A 574 2.58 -0.26 10.75
C THR A 574 3.13 -0.66 12.12
N GLY A 575 4.02 0.16 12.69
CA GLY A 575 4.73 -0.10 13.95
C GLY A 575 5.81 -1.18 13.83
N ILE A 576 6.30 -1.47 12.64
CA ILE A 576 7.26 -2.56 12.38
C ILE A 576 8.68 -1.99 12.29
N VAL A 577 9.61 -2.57 13.05
CA VAL A 577 11.06 -2.32 12.90
C VAL A 577 11.66 -3.47 12.11
N THR A 578 12.27 -3.19 10.97
CA THR A 578 12.93 -4.21 10.13
C THR A 578 14.44 -4.16 10.34
N VAL A 579 15.03 -5.25 10.86
CA VAL A 579 16.47 -5.43 11.05
C VAL A 579 17.08 -6.18 9.85
N TYR A 580 18.20 -5.69 9.33
CA TYR A 580 18.90 -6.26 8.18
C TYR A 580 20.05 -7.19 8.61
N GLU A 581 19.76 -8.50 8.69
CA GLU A 581 20.67 -9.57 9.14
C GLU A 581 21.76 -9.94 8.10
N GLY A 582 21.70 -9.43 6.86
CA GLY A 582 22.66 -9.76 5.81
C GLY A 582 24.05 -9.14 5.99
N ARG A 583 24.17 -8.10 6.83
CA ARG A 583 25.37 -7.28 7.04
C ARG A 583 26.57 -8.09 7.60
N PRO A 584 27.82 -7.66 7.35
CA PRO A 584 29.03 -8.40 7.75
C PRO A 584 29.12 -8.77 9.24
N GLU A 585 28.56 -7.95 10.12
CA GLU A 585 28.59 -8.13 11.58
C GLU A 585 27.67 -9.27 12.04
N PHE A 586 26.42 -9.28 11.58
CA PHE A 586 25.50 -10.42 11.79
C PHE A 586 26.09 -11.72 11.21
N ARG A 587 26.73 -11.66 10.03
CA ARG A 587 27.43 -12.82 9.45
C ARG A 587 28.64 -13.27 10.28
N ALA A 588 29.36 -12.35 10.93
CA ALA A 588 30.45 -12.69 11.84
C ALA A 588 29.94 -13.40 13.10
N LEU A 589 28.83 -12.90 13.67
CA LEU A 589 28.17 -13.50 14.83
C LEU A 589 27.49 -14.84 14.49
N GLU A 590 26.93 -15.01 13.28
CA GLU A 590 26.44 -16.29 12.77
C GLU A 590 27.57 -17.33 12.68
N ARG A 591 28.75 -16.94 12.16
CA ARG A 591 29.94 -17.80 12.14
C ARG A 591 30.43 -18.14 13.56
N ALA A 592 30.41 -17.20 14.49
CA ALA A 592 30.78 -17.43 15.88
C ALA A 592 29.81 -18.39 16.59
N ALA A 593 28.50 -18.21 16.43
CA ALA A 593 27.46 -19.09 16.94
C ALA A 593 27.62 -20.54 16.44
N ARG A 594 27.90 -20.71 15.14
CA ARG A 594 28.16 -22.04 14.54
C ARG A 594 29.43 -22.69 15.11
N ARG A 595 30.50 -21.92 15.34
CA ARG A 595 31.71 -22.43 16.03
C ARG A 595 31.45 -22.82 17.49
N ALA A 596 30.49 -22.16 18.15
CA ALA A 596 30.02 -22.52 19.48
C ALA A 596 29.03 -23.71 19.50
N GLY A 597 28.85 -24.43 18.38
CA GLY A 597 28.01 -25.62 18.28
C GLY A 597 26.51 -25.35 18.06
N LEU A 598 26.09 -24.10 17.86
CA LEU A 598 24.69 -23.78 17.56
C LEU A 598 24.38 -24.08 16.08
N THR A 599 23.29 -24.81 15.84
CA THR A 599 22.79 -25.04 14.47
C THR A 599 22.27 -23.74 13.86
N ARG A 600 22.17 -23.64 12.53
CA ARG A 600 21.67 -22.44 11.84
C ARG A 600 20.31 -21.95 12.37
N ARG A 601 19.43 -22.88 12.80
CA ARG A 601 18.12 -22.55 13.40
C ARG A 601 18.21 -21.95 14.80
N ARG A 602 19.32 -22.18 15.52
CA ARG A 602 19.59 -21.74 16.90
C ARG A 602 20.60 -20.60 16.99
N VAL A 603 21.08 -20.06 15.87
CA VAL A 603 21.99 -18.89 15.85
C VAL A 603 21.41 -17.69 16.60
N ARG A 604 20.08 -17.51 16.57
CA ARG A 604 19.36 -16.44 17.30
C ARG A 604 19.31 -16.64 18.82
N GLU A 605 19.74 -17.80 19.33
CA GLU A 605 19.97 -18.06 20.76
C GLU A 605 21.41 -17.69 21.18
N TYR A 606 22.27 -17.25 20.25
CA TYR A 606 23.60 -16.74 20.57
C TYR A 606 23.49 -15.32 21.12
N LEU A 607 23.86 -15.14 22.39
CA LEU A 607 23.67 -13.88 23.12
C LEU A 607 24.21 -12.65 22.35
N PRO A 608 25.44 -12.64 21.80
CA PRO A 608 25.93 -11.49 21.02
C PRO A 608 25.10 -11.17 19.77
N HIS A 609 24.61 -12.18 19.05
CA HIS A 609 23.73 -11.97 17.88
C HIS A 609 22.41 -11.32 18.31
N ARG A 610 21.87 -11.75 19.46
CA ARG A 610 20.61 -11.24 19.98
C ARG A 610 20.74 -9.82 20.56
N MET A 611 21.88 -9.50 21.17
CA MET A 611 22.19 -8.14 21.64
C MET A 611 22.23 -7.15 20.48
N LEU A 612 22.97 -7.47 19.41
CA LEU A 612 23.08 -6.60 18.23
C LEU A 612 21.72 -6.36 17.56
N GLU A 613 20.89 -7.40 17.44
CA GLU A 613 19.53 -7.31 16.89
C GLU A 613 18.64 -6.31 17.66
N VAL A 614 18.66 -6.38 19.00
CA VAL A 614 17.86 -5.50 19.87
C VAL A 614 18.40 -4.07 19.88
N GLU A 615 19.72 -3.89 19.91
CA GLU A 615 20.36 -2.58 19.86
C GLU A 615 20.04 -1.84 18.56
N VAL A 616 20.23 -2.51 17.42
CA VAL A 616 19.96 -1.97 16.09
C VAL A 616 18.47 -1.60 15.93
N ALA A 617 17.55 -2.47 16.38
CA ALA A 617 16.13 -2.18 16.34
C ALA A 617 15.75 -0.96 17.22
N ALA A 618 16.30 -0.86 18.43
CA ALA A 618 16.05 0.25 19.33
C ALA A 618 16.59 1.57 18.78
N ASN A 619 17.79 1.58 18.20
CA ASN A 619 18.43 2.77 17.63
C ASN A 619 17.60 3.36 16.46
N ALA A 620 17.01 2.52 15.60
CA ALA A 620 16.11 3.00 14.53
C ALA A 620 14.87 3.72 15.10
N VAL A 621 14.28 3.18 16.17
CA VAL A 621 13.11 3.74 16.85
C VAL A 621 13.46 5.03 17.60
N TYR A 622 14.60 5.09 18.31
CA TYR A 622 15.07 6.32 18.97
C TYR A 622 15.38 7.42 17.96
N GLY A 623 16.00 7.08 16.82
CA GLY A 623 16.27 8.03 15.74
C GLY A 623 14.99 8.61 15.11
N TRP A 624 13.91 7.83 15.02
CA TRP A 624 12.59 8.34 14.64
C TRP A 624 11.98 9.21 15.75
N ALA A 625 11.93 8.74 17.00
CA ALA A 625 11.32 9.47 18.10
C ALA A 625 12.01 10.83 18.35
N ALA A 626 13.33 10.89 18.24
CA ALA A 626 14.11 12.12 18.31
C ALA A 626 13.72 13.11 17.21
N ARG A 627 13.51 12.66 15.95
CA ARG A 627 13.02 13.52 14.87
C ARG A 627 11.65 14.12 15.21
N GLU A 628 10.70 13.31 15.71
CA GLU A 628 9.37 13.79 16.08
C GLU A 628 9.39 14.78 17.27
N ILE A 629 10.27 14.55 18.26
CA ILE A 629 10.44 15.43 19.42
C ILE A 629 11.05 16.77 18.99
N VAL A 630 12.12 16.75 18.18
CA VAL A 630 12.80 17.96 17.72
C VAL A 630 11.92 18.73 16.71
N ALA A 631 11.20 18.05 15.82
CA ALA A 631 10.22 18.68 14.92
C ALA A 631 9.10 19.38 15.71
N ARG A 632 8.62 18.79 16.81
CA ARG A 632 7.64 19.43 17.70
C ARG A 632 8.19 20.70 18.35
N ARG A 633 9.41 20.65 18.91
CA ARG A 633 10.10 21.84 19.46
C ARG A 633 10.37 22.90 18.38
N ALA A 634 10.56 22.49 17.12
CA ALA A 634 10.78 23.43 16.03
C ALA A 634 9.54 24.29 15.74
N LEU A 635 8.35 23.70 15.81
CA LEU A 635 7.07 24.41 15.71
C LEU A 635 6.80 25.34 16.91
N GLU A 636 7.54 25.21 18.01
CA GLU A 636 7.46 26.06 19.20
C GLU A 636 8.41 27.28 19.15
N GLY A 637 9.11 27.51 18.03
CA GLY A 637 9.90 28.72 17.77
C GLY A 637 11.40 28.52 17.56
N TRP A 638 11.86 27.36 17.10
CA TRP A 638 13.28 27.10 16.88
C TRP A 638 13.80 27.75 15.59
N VAL A 639 14.88 28.52 15.70
CA VAL A 639 15.58 29.14 14.57
C VAL A 639 17.06 28.73 14.61
N GLY A 640 17.39 27.58 14.03
CA GLY A 640 18.76 27.08 13.90
C GLY A 640 19.05 26.58 12.49
N ALA A 641 20.32 26.41 12.14
CA ALA A 641 20.71 25.95 10.81
C ALA A 641 20.38 24.45 10.62
N PRO A 642 20.23 23.94 9.38
CA PRO A 642 19.94 22.52 9.13
C PRO A 642 20.97 21.54 9.72
N ARG A 643 22.20 22.01 9.96
CA ARG A 643 23.24 21.25 10.67
C ARG A 643 22.90 21.09 12.15
N ASP A 644 22.52 22.18 12.81
CA ASP A 644 22.16 22.22 14.22
C ASP A 644 20.92 21.36 14.49
N TYR A 645 19.99 21.30 13.54
CA TYR A 645 18.84 20.38 13.56
C TYR A 645 19.30 18.91 13.63
N ALA A 646 20.24 18.53 12.77
CA ALA A 646 20.77 17.16 12.72
C ALA A 646 21.61 16.81 13.97
N GLU A 647 22.39 17.76 14.49
CA GLU A 647 23.13 17.58 15.75
C GLU A 647 22.17 17.48 16.96
N THR A 648 21.09 18.26 16.99
CA THR A 648 20.03 18.18 18.03
C THR A 648 19.28 16.84 17.98
N ILE A 649 18.95 16.33 16.79
CA ILE A 649 18.35 14.99 16.63
C ILE A 649 19.28 13.89 17.16
N ARG A 650 20.60 13.97 16.88
CA ARG A 650 21.58 13.02 17.42
C ARG A 650 21.64 13.10 18.95
N HIS A 651 21.63 14.31 19.52
CA HIS A 651 21.64 14.50 20.97
C HIS A 651 20.41 13.88 21.63
N GLU A 652 19.20 14.20 21.14
CA GLU A 652 17.94 13.67 21.68
C GLU A 652 17.87 12.13 21.53
N ALA A 653 18.31 11.57 20.39
CA ALA A 653 18.40 10.12 20.20
C ALA A 653 19.38 9.46 21.19
N GLN A 654 20.51 10.12 21.46
CA GLN A 654 21.51 9.64 22.42
C GLN A 654 21.03 9.80 23.88
N GLU A 655 20.23 10.81 24.21
CA GLU A 655 19.57 10.93 25.51
C GLU A 655 18.48 9.88 25.71
N LEU A 656 17.66 9.60 24.70
CA LEU A 656 16.69 8.49 24.72
C LEU A 656 17.43 7.17 24.95
N ARG A 657 18.54 6.95 24.23
CA ARG A 657 19.40 5.78 24.44
C ARG A 657 19.90 5.70 25.88
N HIS A 658 20.60 6.70 26.42
CA HIS A 658 21.11 6.65 27.80
C HIS A 658 20.02 6.42 28.85
N ARG A 659 18.85 7.07 28.72
CA ARG A 659 17.74 6.94 29.70
C ARG A 659 17.09 5.56 29.72
N VAL A 660 17.10 4.83 28.61
CA VAL A 660 16.22 3.67 28.37
C VAL A 660 16.98 2.39 28.06
N HIS A 661 18.11 2.46 27.36
CA HIS A 661 18.75 1.31 26.72
C HIS A 661 19.21 0.22 27.70
N GLU A 662 19.70 0.57 28.89
CA GLU A 662 20.06 -0.43 29.91
C GLU A 662 18.83 -1.23 30.39
N ARG A 663 17.72 -0.53 30.69
CA ARG A 663 16.45 -1.16 31.08
C ARG A 663 15.85 -2.00 29.95
N LEU A 664 15.98 -1.53 28.71
CA LEU A 664 15.54 -2.25 27.52
C LEU A 664 16.35 -3.54 27.31
N LEU A 665 17.69 -3.45 27.33
CA LEU A 665 18.56 -4.61 27.22
C LEU A 665 18.29 -5.62 28.35
N ARG A 666 18.08 -5.16 29.59
CA ARG A 666 17.69 -6.02 30.71
C ARG A 666 16.38 -6.76 30.46
N ALA A 667 15.34 -6.08 29.95
CA ALA A 667 14.06 -6.69 29.61
C ALA A 667 14.16 -7.73 28.45
N PHE A 668 15.12 -7.57 27.55
CA PHE A 668 15.36 -8.51 26.44
C PHE A 668 16.33 -9.66 26.78
N LEU A 669 17.12 -9.55 27.85
CA LEU A 669 18.31 -10.39 28.09
C LEU A 669 18.44 -10.93 29.54
N ASP A 670 17.38 -10.89 30.36
CA ASP A 670 17.43 -11.28 31.78
C ASP A 670 18.03 -12.69 32.02
N PRO A 671 18.92 -12.90 33.02
CA PRO A 671 19.51 -14.21 33.32
C PRO A 671 18.53 -15.32 33.70
N GLY A 672 17.38 -14.99 34.30
CA GLY A 672 16.28 -15.95 34.54
C GLY A 672 15.66 -16.48 33.23
N VAL A 673 16.03 -15.86 32.10
CA VAL A 673 15.46 -16.04 30.77
C VAL A 673 16.55 -16.49 29.76
N PHE A 674 17.83 -16.58 30.12
CA PHE A 674 18.94 -16.90 29.19
C PHE A 674 19.97 -17.90 29.77
N GLN A 675 19.84 -19.20 29.46
CA GLN A 675 20.84 -20.25 29.82
C GLN A 675 22.01 -20.39 28.80
N GLY A 676 22.36 -19.30 28.10
CA GLY A 676 23.47 -19.30 27.14
C GLY A 676 24.82 -19.37 27.85
N ARG A 677 25.42 -20.57 27.91
CA ARG A 677 26.78 -20.78 28.46
C ARG A 677 27.83 -20.02 27.64
N VAL A 678 28.16 -18.80 28.04
CA VAL A 678 29.38 -18.13 27.59
C VAL A 678 30.53 -18.58 28.50
N ARG A 679 31.35 -19.52 28.03
CA ARG A 679 32.71 -19.66 28.56
C ARG A 679 33.57 -18.63 27.86
N VAL A 680 33.88 -17.54 28.56
CA VAL A 680 35.04 -16.72 28.22
C VAL A 680 36.27 -17.60 28.44
N LEU A 681 37.01 -17.88 27.38
CA LEU A 681 38.38 -18.35 27.53
C LEU A 681 39.20 -17.11 27.87
N GLU A 682 39.79 -17.08 29.06
CA GLU A 682 40.73 -16.03 29.42
C GLU A 682 41.90 -16.03 28.43
N GLU A 683 42.31 -14.85 27.96
CA GLU A 683 43.48 -14.72 27.11
C GLU A 683 44.72 -15.14 27.92
N GLY A 684 45.29 -16.27 27.53
CA GLY A 684 46.51 -16.79 28.14
C GLY A 684 47.70 -15.87 27.87
N ALA A 685 48.04 -15.01 28.83
CA ALA A 685 49.35 -14.38 28.89
C ALA A 685 50.41 -15.48 29.08
N GLY A 686 51.11 -15.83 28.00
CA GLY A 686 52.10 -16.90 27.97
C GLY A 686 53.03 -16.77 26.78
N ALA A 687 54.11 -16.00 26.95
CA ALA A 687 55.07 -15.74 25.90
C ALA A 687 55.90 -16.99 25.54
N ALA A 688 56.15 -17.19 24.24
CA ALA A 688 57.31 -17.94 23.75
C ALA A 688 57.79 -17.33 22.42
N VAL A 689 58.97 -16.72 22.44
CA VAL A 689 59.63 -16.17 21.25
C VAL A 689 60.49 -17.24 20.58
N ARG A 690 60.29 -17.41 19.26
CA ARG A 690 61.19 -17.93 18.21
C ARG A 690 62.44 -18.75 18.61
N SER A 691 62.59 -19.93 18.00
CA SER A 691 63.82 -20.34 17.26
C SER A 691 63.65 -21.68 16.51
N GLY A 692 64.34 -21.83 15.36
CA GLY A 692 64.56 -23.10 14.61
C GLY A 692 63.32 -23.66 13.89
N GLU A 693 63.23 -23.85 12.57
CA GLU A 693 64.16 -24.36 11.54
C GLU A 693 64.64 -25.82 11.74
N ASP A 694 64.61 -26.52 10.61
CA ASP A 694 65.12 -27.86 10.27
C ASP A 694 64.56 -29.15 10.89
N GLY A 695 64.29 -30.10 9.98
CA GLY A 695 64.86 -31.44 10.18
C GLY A 695 63.95 -32.67 10.06
N GLN A 696 63.64 -33.06 8.82
CA GLN A 696 63.62 -34.47 8.35
C GLN A 696 62.83 -35.58 9.11
N ALA A 697 61.84 -36.10 8.36
CA ALA A 697 61.73 -37.52 7.96
C ALA A 697 60.99 -38.57 8.82
N SER A 698 60.39 -39.51 8.05
CA SER A 698 60.04 -40.90 8.39
C SER A 698 58.74 -41.21 9.16
N LEU A 699 57.76 -41.66 8.37
CA LEU A 699 56.78 -42.73 8.68
C LEU A 699 57.46 -44.02 9.21
N PRO A 700 56.72 -45.06 9.66
CA PRO A 700 55.39 -45.11 10.30
C PRO A 700 55.34 -46.05 11.54
N LEU A 701 54.22 -46.05 12.27
CA LEU A 701 53.40 -47.25 12.57
C LEU A 701 52.03 -46.86 13.17
#